data_AF-A0A928RH56-F1
#
_entry.id   AF-A0A928RH56-F1
#
_cell.length_a   1.000
_cell.length_b   1.000
_cell.length_c   1.000
_cell.angle_alpha   90.00
_cell.angle_beta   90.00
_cell.angle_gamma   90.00
#
_symmetry.space_group_name_H-M   'P 1'
#
loop_
_entity.id
_entity.type
_entity.pdbx_description
1 polymer ?
#
loop_
_entity_poly.entity_id
_entity_poly.type
_entity_poly.pdbx_seq_one_letter_code
_entity_poly.pdbx_strand_id
1 'polypeptide(L)'
;MKKKVSLLLVLTMLFSMFSFSYVANAADFESNNQKAYVEIPLTNVSDTDTKVEFVFNVNSSSAQQIDLYAMDDALTNGVTWTNAPNNKQSESGFNADKVGSVVVKDAKEYAIDVTDYVKAKKASGKEKLTFGLSGNIRNGLTTDFSTWTGVNVITSSKNFSYGTEGNAIRGGQTGTTSATIVTNEDHTANDTTSGYGKSLRLIKSSTSSTYRYKFYNGLKSEGPLDATDVGRKFEVSFWVKNNSDTALNMAVGFMSAAAGAGTAENPTGKATNFVGTTCSVTSTKAEGWVKHSFTYEVTQDTVDYQAGMLTFGNAFLDVYIDDVSVKDISTPVTNITASDITYAPVFENLTTEDYYRRAESSITTNNIYHTSTHAYRCGNTGGAAITVTDAANYPNGTSGKALRVTGNTESSTGGGRLKFYNAIKNSALTEDDIGRKFLIEAYVKMQYADSANISLCMMSEQGWSTYGATTTVTANKNDWTKISLEYTLDEGNITGQHGMPTFTIPNVLNYYFIDNFTVKEIVDGTTSKAPRLRITKSDGTVKYDVSTNVVCIEDGDNAYNVMNNSTININDKGVGLIKKEVQTLKSNWVGEFSANSDYGFEKTLRNNTDEPVNAILITALFDENDNMITANSCGDEIGIGEVCELATNIKLPNIDVTTGYYAKTLLWDGENMLPMGETKEYPVYYNPEEVVVKVYDVASGASYASFDVFVKGTKKTSNMYTMYKFQHINNERIEQDYTSGANVRQDATLYRVKTAFKAARTDEFTFTRGTQVLQEGEIEMAIREASSEYTNNKAPGDFIGGFHGDEHLTSVTLKIDGKEIPLNKAGNYVGKKIEFDQYSVVNRCNTPEEKLINHTKKYVVTKNGIDLNQIAEWIGPAKINVAYLTMFTIMRQPGANADRVTDYMKFYWSDGTEAAYYDVSNYGYNTYLETIEEKGQVAGEKFADYSYAPGDIDAKDDGTYVNKVHLWSKAGDIDAYVWTDTVRGLRNDFTNLTARIYGDNKIYFGSHESTYVEVGDVWEVNNHYDIKVNN
;
A
#
# COMPACT_ATOMS: atom_id res chain seq x y z
N MET A 1 8.15 -35.16 -3.91
CA MET A 1 8.64 -34.85 -5.27
C MET A 1 7.70 -33.82 -5.89
N LYS A 2 8.19 -32.77 -6.55
CA LYS A 2 7.32 -31.83 -7.28
C LYS A 2 7.06 -32.38 -8.68
N LYS A 3 5.84 -32.87 -8.96
CA LYS A 3 5.42 -33.23 -10.33
C LYS A 3 5.09 -31.95 -11.09
N LYS A 4 5.96 -31.51 -11.99
CA LYS A 4 5.57 -30.58 -13.06
C LYS A 4 4.96 -31.36 -14.21
N VAL A 5 3.82 -30.90 -14.71
CA VAL A 5 3.34 -31.23 -16.06
C VAL A 5 3.65 -30.00 -16.91
N SER A 6 4.42 -30.17 -17.98
CA SER A 6 4.80 -29.08 -18.88
C SER A 6 4.90 -29.63 -20.29
N LEU A 7 4.27 -28.94 -21.26
CA LEU A 7 4.17 -29.39 -22.64
C LEU A 7 5.30 -28.76 -23.46
N LEU A 8 6.13 -29.57 -24.13
CA LEU A 8 7.18 -29.11 -25.04
C LEU A 8 7.22 -29.96 -26.29
N LEU A 9 7.32 -29.32 -27.47
CA LEU A 9 7.14 -29.95 -28.77
C LEU A 9 8.46 -30.00 -29.57
N VAL A 10 9.08 -31.19 -29.67
CA VAL A 10 10.13 -31.51 -30.64
C VAL A 10 9.90 -32.91 -31.21
N LEU A 11 10.31 -33.14 -32.46
CA LEU A 11 9.81 -34.22 -33.31
C LEU A 11 10.49 -35.60 -33.09
N THR A 12 9.66 -36.65 -33.02
CA THR A 12 9.98 -38.09 -33.20
C THR A 12 11.06 -38.76 -32.34
N MET A 13 10.61 -39.47 -31.29
CA MET A 13 10.47 -40.94 -31.38
C MET A 13 9.30 -41.42 -30.48
N LEU A 14 8.86 -42.67 -30.64
CA LEU A 14 7.55 -43.16 -30.16
C LEU A 14 7.43 -43.20 -28.63
N PHE A 15 6.40 -42.56 -28.09
CA PHE A 15 5.49 -43.15 -27.09
C PHE A 15 4.05 -42.60 -27.31
N SER A 16 3.04 -43.20 -26.66
CA SER A 16 1.62 -43.11 -27.04
C SER A 16 1.01 -41.71 -26.90
N MET A 17 0.35 -41.24 -27.97
CA MET A 17 -0.44 -40.00 -27.99
C MET A 17 -1.80 -40.16 -27.27
N PHE A 18 -2.23 -39.13 -26.56
CA PHE A 18 -3.65 -38.85 -26.34
C PHE A 18 -4.16 -37.88 -27.41
N SER A 19 -5.25 -38.22 -28.09
CA SER A 19 -5.88 -37.34 -29.08
C SER A 19 -6.90 -36.41 -28.42
N PHE A 20 -6.47 -35.19 -28.08
CA PHE A 20 -7.39 -34.11 -27.72
C PHE A 20 -7.79 -33.31 -28.98
N SER A 21 -9.08 -32.94 -29.07
CA SER A 21 -9.60 -32.12 -30.17
C SER A 21 -9.02 -30.72 -30.12
N TYR A 22 -8.44 -30.27 -31.25
CA TYR A 22 -7.73 -29.01 -31.36
C TYR A 22 -8.69 -27.81 -31.38
N VAL A 23 -8.74 -27.03 -30.30
CA VAL A 23 -9.49 -25.77 -30.22
C VAL A 23 -8.55 -24.62 -30.56
N ALA A 24 -8.50 -24.23 -31.83
CA ALA A 24 -7.53 -23.26 -32.34
C ALA A 24 -7.76 -21.81 -31.85
N ASN A 25 -9.02 -21.43 -31.63
CA ASN A 25 -9.42 -20.04 -31.42
C ASN A 25 -10.08 -19.88 -30.04
N ALA A 26 -9.28 -19.66 -29.00
CA ALA A 26 -9.74 -19.18 -27.71
C ALA A 26 -9.35 -17.70 -27.55
N ALA A 27 -10.35 -16.83 -27.33
CA ALA A 27 -10.27 -15.37 -27.33
C ALA A 27 -10.00 -14.73 -28.71
N ASP A 28 -11.05 -14.69 -29.54
CA ASP A 28 -11.19 -13.70 -30.63
C ASP A 28 -12.05 -12.51 -30.15
N PHE A 29 -11.69 -11.29 -30.55
CA PHE A 29 -12.07 -10.05 -29.87
C PHE A 29 -13.53 -9.59 -30.08
N GLU A 30 -14.17 -9.97 -31.19
CA GLU A 30 -15.44 -9.35 -31.61
C GLU A 30 -16.72 -10.03 -31.06
N SER A 31 -16.60 -10.93 -30.07
CA SER A 31 -17.75 -11.66 -29.51
C SER A 31 -17.72 -11.77 -27.97
N ASN A 32 -18.59 -10.98 -27.32
CA ASN A 32 -18.64 -10.74 -25.86
C ASN A 32 -18.94 -11.95 -24.93
N ASN A 33 -18.82 -13.20 -25.38
CA ASN A 33 -19.15 -14.40 -24.58
C ASN A 33 -18.33 -15.65 -24.98
N GLN A 34 -17.03 -15.50 -25.21
CA GLN A 34 -16.14 -16.67 -25.45
C GLN A 34 -15.81 -17.41 -24.15
N LYS A 35 -15.98 -18.74 -24.16
CA LYS A 35 -15.97 -19.59 -22.95
C LYS A 35 -15.25 -20.90 -23.21
N ALA A 36 -14.34 -21.27 -22.32
CA ALA A 36 -13.65 -22.56 -22.34
C ALA A 36 -14.04 -23.37 -21.09
N TYR A 37 -14.31 -24.67 -21.29
CA TYR A 37 -14.58 -25.64 -20.22
C TYR A 37 -13.54 -26.75 -20.28
N VAL A 38 -13.05 -27.17 -19.11
CA VAL A 38 -12.03 -28.21 -18.98
C VAL A 38 -12.47 -29.18 -17.88
N GLU A 39 -12.82 -30.40 -18.28
CA GLU A 39 -13.04 -31.52 -17.34
C GLU A 39 -11.67 -32.12 -16.97
N ILE A 40 -11.36 -32.24 -15.68
CA ILE A 40 -10.16 -32.91 -15.16
C ILE A 40 -10.52 -34.16 -14.33
N PRO A 41 -9.80 -35.28 -14.47
CA PRO A 41 -9.95 -36.44 -13.60
C PRO A 41 -9.18 -36.25 -12.28
N LEU A 42 -9.86 -36.43 -11.15
CA LEU A 42 -9.29 -36.31 -9.81
C LEU A 42 -8.47 -37.55 -9.39
N THR A 43 -8.58 -38.65 -10.13
CA THR A 43 -7.86 -39.92 -9.89
C THR A 43 -6.33 -39.77 -9.83
N ASN A 44 -5.79 -38.71 -10.44
CA ASN A 44 -4.34 -38.46 -10.54
C ASN A 44 -3.81 -37.51 -9.44
N VAL A 45 -4.69 -36.91 -8.64
CA VAL A 45 -4.33 -36.01 -7.54
C VAL A 45 -4.08 -36.82 -6.27
N SER A 46 -2.87 -36.77 -5.72
CA SER A 46 -2.55 -37.41 -4.45
C SER A 46 -2.96 -36.53 -3.27
N ASP A 47 -3.39 -37.15 -2.17
CA ASP A 47 -3.70 -36.43 -0.93
C ASP A 47 -2.45 -35.73 -0.36
N THR A 48 -1.27 -36.29 -0.68
CA THR A 48 0.06 -35.75 -0.38
C THR A 48 0.53 -34.62 -1.29
N ASP A 49 -0.18 -34.32 -2.39
CA ASP A 49 0.27 -33.26 -3.31
C ASP A 49 0.09 -31.90 -2.64
N THR A 50 1.16 -31.11 -2.52
CA THR A 50 1.16 -29.84 -1.77
C THR A 50 0.66 -28.66 -2.58
N LYS A 51 0.35 -28.85 -3.87
CA LYS A 51 -0.16 -27.82 -4.78
C LYS A 51 -0.85 -28.45 -6.00
N VAL A 52 -1.96 -27.87 -6.44
CA VAL A 52 -2.63 -28.17 -7.72
C VAL A 52 -2.94 -26.85 -8.41
N GLU A 53 -2.49 -26.69 -9.64
CA GLU A 53 -2.64 -25.44 -10.41
C GLU A 53 -3.46 -25.69 -11.68
N PHE A 54 -4.44 -24.83 -11.95
CA PHE A 54 -5.09 -24.75 -13.23
C PHE A 54 -4.25 -23.85 -14.14
N VAL A 55 -3.64 -24.44 -15.17
CA VAL A 55 -2.68 -23.77 -16.06
C VAL A 55 -3.27 -23.61 -17.46
N PHE A 56 -3.17 -22.41 -18.02
CA PHE A 56 -3.70 -22.08 -19.36
C PHE A 56 -2.80 -21.06 -20.08
N ASN A 57 -2.82 -21.09 -21.41
CA ASN A 57 -2.10 -20.12 -22.24
C ASN A 57 -3.05 -19.03 -22.74
N VAL A 58 -2.57 -17.78 -22.71
CA VAL A 58 -3.26 -16.61 -23.25
C VAL A 58 -2.59 -16.20 -24.56
N ASN A 59 -3.38 -15.99 -25.60
CA ASN A 59 -2.90 -15.52 -26.90
C ASN A 59 -3.16 -14.02 -27.13
N SER A 60 -3.94 -13.37 -26.25
CA SER A 60 -4.25 -11.93 -26.33
C SER A 60 -3.12 -11.06 -25.77
N SER A 61 -2.94 -9.88 -26.37
CA SER A 61 -2.09 -8.79 -25.86
C SER A 61 -2.85 -7.77 -25.01
N SER A 62 -4.17 -7.89 -24.83
CA SER A 62 -4.96 -6.98 -24.00
C SER A 62 -4.97 -7.39 -22.52
N ALA A 63 -5.02 -6.39 -21.64
CA ALA A 63 -5.21 -6.62 -20.21
C ALA A 63 -6.66 -7.02 -19.91
N GLN A 64 -6.87 -8.23 -19.37
CA GLN A 64 -8.19 -8.74 -18.99
C GLN A 64 -8.09 -9.54 -17.68
N GLN A 65 -9.17 -9.59 -16.91
CA GLN A 65 -9.23 -10.44 -15.73
C GLN A 65 -9.88 -11.78 -16.12
N ILE A 66 -9.13 -12.87 -15.99
CA ILE A 66 -9.65 -14.21 -16.19
C ILE A 66 -10.11 -14.75 -14.84
N ASP A 67 -11.41 -14.92 -14.69
CA ASP A 67 -12.02 -15.58 -13.55
C ASP A 67 -12.19 -17.08 -13.85
N LEU A 68 -11.86 -17.93 -12.87
CA LEU A 68 -12.00 -19.38 -12.93
C LEU A 68 -13.16 -19.83 -12.04
N TYR A 69 -14.13 -20.49 -12.65
CA TYR A 69 -15.28 -21.08 -11.96
C TYR A 69 -15.16 -22.60 -11.98
N ALA A 70 -15.54 -23.26 -10.90
CA ALA A 70 -15.65 -24.72 -10.84
C ALA A 70 -17.12 -25.13 -10.74
N MET A 71 -17.48 -26.20 -11.44
CA MET A 71 -18.85 -26.71 -11.52
C MET A 71 -18.90 -28.06 -10.81
N ASP A 72 -19.85 -28.19 -9.88
CA ASP A 72 -19.96 -29.39 -9.05
C ASP A 72 -20.50 -30.60 -9.83
N ASP A 73 -21.37 -30.36 -10.81
CA ASP A 73 -22.00 -31.40 -11.62
C ASP A 73 -21.39 -31.53 -13.02
N ALA A 74 -21.30 -32.78 -13.50
CA ALA A 74 -20.84 -33.07 -14.84
C ALA A 74 -21.83 -32.54 -15.89
N LEU A 75 -21.34 -31.73 -16.82
CA LEU A 75 -22.12 -31.14 -17.91
C LEU A 75 -22.80 -32.24 -18.74
N THR A 76 -24.10 -32.46 -18.52
CA THR A 76 -24.80 -33.64 -19.04
C THR A 76 -24.91 -33.62 -20.55
N ASN A 77 -24.25 -34.59 -21.20
CA ASN A 77 -24.26 -34.86 -22.64
C ASN A 77 -23.75 -33.72 -23.53
N GLY A 78 -22.42 -33.52 -23.54
CA GLY A 78 -21.72 -32.93 -24.67
C GLY A 78 -21.92 -31.42 -24.81
N VAL A 79 -21.29 -30.66 -23.91
CA VAL A 79 -21.15 -29.21 -24.10
C VAL A 79 -20.18 -28.94 -25.26
N THR A 80 -20.74 -28.35 -26.30
CA THR A 80 -20.06 -27.76 -27.46
C THR A 80 -19.92 -26.25 -27.23
N TRP A 81 -19.14 -25.60 -28.10
CA TRP A 81 -19.03 -24.13 -28.15
C TRP A 81 -20.38 -23.41 -28.21
N THR A 82 -21.40 -24.01 -28.84
CA THR A 82 -22.70 -23.38 -29.13
C THR A 82 -23.81 -23.64 -28.11
N ASN A 83 -23.66 -24.62 -27.20
CA ASN A 83 -24.60 -24.86 -26.10
C ASN A 83 -23.98 -24.62 -24.71
N ALA A 84 -22.76 -24.08 -24.66
CA ALA A 84 -22.09 -23.62 -23.45
C ALA A 84 -22.91 -22.56 -22.69
N PRO A 85 -23.28 -22.78 -21.40
CA PRO A 85 -23.96 -21.80 -20.55
C PRO A 85 -23.09 -20.56 -20.30
N ASN A 86 -23.58 -19.49 -19.68
CA ASN A 86 -22.73 -18.33 -19.39
C ASN A 86 -21.93 -18.52 -18.10
N ASN A 87 -20.63 -18.19 -18.12
CA ASN A 87 -19.73 -18.25 -16.96
C ASN A 87 -19.90 -16.99 -16.08
N LYS A 88 -21.14 -16.70 -15.69
CA LYS A 88 -21.56 -15.58 -14.85
C LYS A 88 -22.49 -16.10 -13.77
N GLN A 89 -22.06 -15.99 -12.50
CA GLN A 89 -22.80 -16.50 -11.34
C GLN A 89 -24.19 -15.84 -11.14
N SER A 90 -24.43 -14.69 -11.79
CA SER A 90 -25.70 -13.95 -11.77
C SER A 90 -26.75 -14.45 -12.77
N GLU A 91 -26.42 -15.36 -13.70
CA GLU A 91 -27.39 -15.90 -14.66
C GLU A 91 -28.03 -17.19 -14.14
N SER A 92 -29.36 -17.19 -14.01
CA SER A 92 -30.11 -18.22 -13.29
C SER A 92 -30.04 -19.59 -13.95
N GLY A 93 -29.44 -20.56 -13.26
CA GLY A 93 -29.46 -21.98 -13.66
C GLY A 93 -28.14 -22.73 -13.45
N PHE A 94 -27.03 -22.06 -13.10
CA PHE A 94 -25.74 -22.70 -12.87
C PHE A 94 -25.25 -22.56 -11.43
N ASN A 95 -24.94 -23.70 -10.81
CA ASN A 95 -24.33 -23.77 -9.48
C ASN A 95 -22.81 -23.95 -9.66
N ALA A 96 -22.08 -22.84 -9.67
CA ALA A 96 -20.65 -22.81 -9.93
C ALA A 96 -19.91 -21.89 -8.94
N ASP A 97 -18.89 -22.42 -8.30
CA ASP A 97 -18.06 -21.74 -7.32
C ASP A 97 -16.97 -20.94 -8.04
N LYS A 98 -16.78 -19.65 -7.72
CA LYS A 98 -15.60 -18.90 -8.20
C LYS A 98 -14.38 -19.33 -7.39
N VAL A 99 -13.50 -20.11 -8.01
CA VAL A 99 -12.32 -20.71 -7.34
C VAL A 99 -11.05 -19.89 -7.48
N GLY A 100 -11.01 -18.89 -8.36
CA GLY A 100 -9.89 -17.96 -8.45
C GLY A 100 -10.02 -16.92 -9.56
N SER A 101 -9.03 -16.03 -9.62
CA SER A 101 -8.91 -14.98 -10.64
C SER A 101 -7.43 -14.74 -10.94
N VAL A 102 -7.10 -14.38 -12.19
CA VAL A 102 -5.78 -13.86 -12.57
C VAL A 102 -5.92 -12.74 -13.59
N VAL A 103 -5.17 -11.65 -13.41
CA VAL A 103 -5.09 -10.57 -14.41
C VAL A 103 -4.02 -10.92 -15.42
N VAL A 104 -4.46 -11.22 -16.65
CA VAL A 104 -3.58 -11.53 -17.78
C VAL A 104 -3.32 -10.25 -18.58
N LYS A 105 -2.10 -10.07 -19.08
CA LYS A 105 -1.59 -8.78 -19.58
C LYS A 105 -0.78 -8.89 -20.88
N ASP A 106 -0.41 -10.11 -21.27
CA ASP A 106 0.53 -10.44 -22.32
C ASP A 106 0.36 -11.92 -22.70
N ALA A 107 0.78 -12.29 -23.90
CA ALA A 107 0.56 -13.63 -24.43
C ALA A 107 1.56 -14.64 -23.85
N LYS A 108 1.17 -15.34 -22.77
CA LYS A 108 1.97 -16.37 -22.10
C LYS A 108 1.13 -17.39 -21.32
N GLU A 109 1.81 -18.33 -20.68
CA GLU A 109 1.25 -19.26 -19.70
C GLU A 109 0.89 -18.55 -18.38
N TYR A 110 -0.29 -18.85 -17.84
CA TYR A 110 -0.82 -18.39 -16.57
C TYR A 110 -1.30 -19.57 -15.73
N ALA A 111 -1.23 -19.41 -14.40
CA ALA A 111 -1.66 -20.40 -13.43
C ALA A 111 -2.59 -19.77 -12.38
N ILE A 112 -3.60 -20.53 -11.96
CA ILE A 112 -4.46 -20.24 -10.81
C ILE A 112 -4.31 -21.42 -9.84
N ASP A 113 -4.03 -21.14 -8.57
CA ASP A 113 -3.99 -22.19 -7.54
C ASP A 113 -5.43 -22.65 -7.22
N VAL A 114 -5.66 -23.95 -7.25
CA VAL A 114 -6.96 -24.59 -6.98
C VAL A 114 -6.84 -25.72 -5.95
N THR A 115 -5.72 -25.77 -5.21
CA THR A 115 -5.33 -26.89 -4.33
C THR A 115 -6.44 -27.30 -3.36
N ASP A 116 -6.98 -26.35 -2.59
CA ASP A 116 -7.92 -26.66 -1.52
C ASP A 116 -9.27 -27.11 -2.06
N TYR A 117 -9.75 -26.48 -3.14
CA TYR A 117 -11.00 -26.85 -3.80
C TYR A 117 -10.91 -28.26 -4.42
N VAL A 118 -9.82 -28.54 -5.14
CA VAL A 118 -9.57 -29.85 -5.74
C VAL A 118 -9.49 -30.94 -4.67
N LYS A 119 -8.81 -30.67 -3.54
CA LYS A 119 -8.75 -31.61 -2.42
C LYS A 119 -10.10 -31.81 -1.73
N ALA A 120 -10.86 -30.74 -1.47
CA ALA A 120 -12.17 -30.83 -0.83
C ALA A 120 -13.15 -31.67 -1.65
N LYS A 121 -13.22 -31.47 -2.97
CA LYS A 121 -14.11 -32.24 -3.85
C LYS A 121 -13.62 -33.68 -4.08
N LYS A 122 -12.30 -33.93 -4.07
CA LYS A 122 -11.77 -35.31 -4.04
C LYS A 122 -12.15 -36.02 -2.73
N ALA A 123 -12.04 -35.33 -1.59
CA ALA A 123 -12.40 -35.87 -0.28
C ALA A 123 -13.90 -36.18 -0.14
N SER A 124 -14.78 -35.45 -0.84
CA SER A 124 -16.20 -35.78 -0.94
C SER A 124 -16.53 -36.88 -1.97
N GLY A 125 -15.52 -37.51 -2.58
CA GLY A 125 -15.67 -38.67 -3.46
C GLY A 125 -15.97 -38.35 -4.93
N LYS A 126 -15.81 -37.10 -5.38
CA LYS A 126 -15.91 -36.78 -6.82
C LYS A 126 -14.72 -37.40 -7.57
N GLU A 127 -14.99 -38.09 -8.68
CA GLU A 127 -13.94 -38.64 -9.56
C GLU A 127 -13.37 -37.60 -10.55
N LYS A 128 -14.08 -36.48 -10.74
CA LYS A 128 -13.76 -35.43 -11.70
C LYS A 128 -14.22 -34.05 -11.22
N LEU A 129 -13.69 -33.00 -11.84
CA LEU A 129 -14.22 -31.62 -11.79
C LEU A 129 -14.28 -31.02 -13.19
N THR A 130 -15.19 -30.06 -13.39
CA THR A 130 -15.17 -29.20 -14.59
C THR A 130 -14.89 -27.76 -14.17
N PHE A 131 -13.91 -27.13 -14.81
CA PHE A 131 -13.65 -25.70 -14.68
C PHE A 131 -14.12 -24.94 -15.91
N GLY A 132 -14.63 -23.72 -15.72
CA GLY A 132 -14.96 -22.76 -16.77
C GLY A 132 -14.15 -21.48 -16.61
N LEU A 133 -13.55 -21.01 -17.71
CA LEU A 133 -12.87 -19.72 -17.78
C LEU A 133 -13.86 -18.63 -18.22
N SER A 134 -13.83 -17.47 -17.55
CA SER A 134 -14.62 -16.29 -17.89
C SER A 134 -13.71 -15.08 -18.07
N GLY A 135 -13.72 -14.51 -19.29
CA GLY A 135 -12.98 -13.28 -19.61
C GLY A 135 -13.75 -12.05 -19.16
N ASN A 136 -13.38 -11.50 -18.02
CA ASN A 136 -13.95 -10.27 -17.48
C ASN A 136 -13.06 -9.08 -17.93
N ILE A 137 -13.46 -8.42 -19.01
CA ILE A 137 -12.70 -7.29 -19.58
C ILE A 137 -12.81 -6.09 -18.63
N ARG A 138 -11.68 -5.49 -18.25
CA ARG A 138 -11.65 -4.28 -17.39
C ARG A 138 -12.00 -2.99 -18.15
N ASN A 139 -13.05 -3.06 -18.98
CA ASN A 139 -13.61 -1.90 -19.66
C ASN A 139 -14.13 -0.88 -18.65
N GLY A 140 -14.17 0.38 -19.07
CA GLY A 140 -15.05 1.37 -18.47
C GLY A 140 -16.49 1.18 -18.95
N LEU A 141 -17.31 2.21 -18.72
CA LEU A 141 -18.71 2.23 -19.12
C LEU A 141 -18.90 2.00 -20.64
N THR A 142 -19.67 0.98 -21.02
CA THR A 142 -20.16 0.77 -22.39
C THR A 142 -21.67 0.60 -22.37
N THR A 143 -22.43 1.43 -23.10
CA THR A 143 -23.89 1.41 -23.12
C THR A 143 -24.46 1.99 -24.42
N ASP A 144 -25.26 1.17 -25.10
CA ASP A 144 -26.21 1.51 -26.18
C ASP A 144 -27.60 1.91 -25.65
N PHE A 145 -27.72 2.02 -24.32
CA PHE A 145 -28.95 2.22 -23.55
C PHE A 145 -30.08 1.19 -23.79
N SER A 146 -29.86 0.14 -24.60
CA SER A 146 -30.91 -0.79 -25.05
C SER A 146 -31.52 -1.57 -23.89
N THR A 147 -30.71 -1.91 -22.89
CA THR A 147 -31.11 -2.58 -21.65
C THR A 147 -31.77 -1.64 -20.63
N TRP A 148 -31.60 -0.32 -20.76
CA TRP A 148 -32.06 0.64 -19.75
C TRP A 148 -33.57 0.89 -19.90
N THR A 149 -34.29 0.88 -18.79
CA THR A 149 -35.74 1.21 -18.73
C THR A 149 -36.01 2.64 -18.27
N GLY A 150 -34.97 3.33 -17.78
CA GLY A 150 -35.02 4.70 -17.24
C GLY A 150 -33.62 5.09 -16.73
N VAL A 151 -33.49 6.30 -16.19
CA VAL A 151 -32.24 6.77 -15.56
C VAL A 151 -32.48 6.96 -14.07
N ASN A 152 -31.82 6.15 -13.24
CA ASN A 152 -31.90 6.27 -11.79
C ASN A 152 -31.03 7.45 -11.33
N VAL A 153 -31.65 8.61 -11.12
CA VAL A 153 -30.97 9.82 -10.65
C VAL A 153 -30.78 9.77 -9.14
N ILE A 154 -29.53 9.55 -8.69
CA ILE A 154 -29.16 9.48 -7.28
C ILE A 154 -28.67 10.83 -6.76
N THR A 155 -29.21 11.28 -5.64
CA THR A 155 -28.71 12.42 -4.87
C THR A 155 -27.78 11.94 -3.75
N SER A 156 -26.49 11.74 -4.06
CA SER A 156 -25.47 11.37 -3.09
C SER A 156 -24.60 12.57 -2.69
N SER A 157 -24.28 12.68 -1.40
CA SER A 157 -23.24 13.58 -0.87
C SER A 157 -21.86 12.93 -0.75
N LYS A 158 -21.77 11.60 -0.92
CA LYS A 158 -20.53 10.82 -0.75
C LYS A 158 -19.70 10.79 -2.03
N ASN A 159 -18.37 10.88 -1.89
CA ASN A 159 -17.41 10.71 -2.99
C ASN A 159 -17.14 9.23 -3.28
N PHE A 160 -17.78 8.68 -4.31
CA PHE A 160 -17.41 7.38 -4.89
C PHE A 160 -17.63 7.39 -6.41
N SER A 161 -16.68 6.86 -7.17
CA SER A 161 -16.72 6.76 -8.64
C SER A 161 -17.63 5.62 -9.14
N TYR A 162 -17.95 4.67 -8.26
CA TYR A 162 -18.55 3.37 -8.58
C TYR A 162 -19.98 3.23 -8.05
N GLY A 163 -20.76 2.35 -8.67
CA GLY A 163 -22.15 2.08 -8.30
C GLY A 163 -22.75 0.98 -9.17
N THR A 164 -24.08 0.80 -9.10
CA THR A 164 -24.79 -0.04 -10.06
C THR A 164 -24.79 0.62 -11.44
N GLU A 165 -24.60 -0.19 -12.48
CA GLU A 165 -24.83 0.21 -13.87
C GLU A 165 -26.26 0.75 -14.06
N GLY A 166 -26.48 1.69 -14.98
CA GLY A 166 -27.76 2.38 -15.17
C GLY A 166 -28.04 3.54 -14.19
N ASN A 167 -27.28 3.67 -13.10
CA ASN A 167 -27.42 4.79 -12.17
C ASN A 167 -26.59 6.01 -12.63
N ALA A 168 -27.08 7.22 -12.32
CA ALA A 168 -26.38 8.47 -12.60
C ALA A 168 -26.55 9.48 -11.46
N ILE A 169 -25.52 10.30 -11.20
CA ILE A 169 -25.63 11.47 -10.32
C ILE A 169 -25.91 12.71 -11.15
N ARG A 170 -26.90 13.49 -10.72
CA ARG A 170 -27.11 14.86 -11.20
C ARG A 170 -26.28 15.83 -10.35
N GLY A 171 -25.33 16.54 -10.96
CA GLY A 171 -24.62 17.65 -10.34
C GLY A 171 -25.18 19.00 -10.77
N GLY A 172 -25.47 19.90 -9.82
CA GLY A 172 -25.97 21.26 -10.07
C GLY A 172 -27.19 21.62 -9.21
N GLN A 173 -27.54 22.90 -9.16
CA GLN A 173 -28.62 23.44 -8.33
C GLN A 173 -30.03 22.91 -8.69
N THR A 174 -31.01 23.21 -7.83
CA THR A 174 -32.40 22.75 -7.90
C THR A 174 -33.26 23.48 -8.95
N GLY A 175 -33.07 23.14 -10.23
CA GLY A 175 -34.04 23.44 -11.30
C GLY A 175 -34.61 22.20 -11.98
N THR A 176 -35.52 22.38 -12.92
CA THR A 176 -36.11 21.31 -13.74
C THR A 176 -35.11 20.83 -14.80
N THR A 177 -34.58 19.62 -14.63
CA THR A 177 -33.81 18.90 -15.65
C THR A 177 -34.23 17.45 -15.63
N SER A 178 -34.20 16.80 -16.79
CA SER A 178 -34.51 15.38 -16.90
C SER A 178 -33.45 14.66 -17.74
N ALA A 179 -33.17 13.43 -17.32
CA ALA A 179 -32.50 12.42 -18.12
C ALA A 179 -33.53 11.32 -18.38
N THR A 180 -33.81 11.03 -19.64
CA THR A 180 -34.85 10.06 -20.03
C THR A 180 -34.34 9.21 -21.18
N ILE A 181 -34.48 7.89 -21.04
CA ILE A 181 -34.25 6.97 -22.15
C ILE A 181 -35.41 7.07 -23.12
N VAL A 182 -35.12 7.26 -24.40
CA VAL A 182 -36.10 7.36 -25.50
C VAL A 182 -35.92 6.19 -26.47
N THR A 183 -36.97 5.81 -27.19
CA THR A 183 -37.07 4.59 -28.02
C THR A 183 -37.36 4.89 -29.50
N ASN A 184 -37.22 6.15 -29.90
CA ASN A 184 -37.59 6.68 -31.22
C ASN A 184 -36.50 7.59 -31.81
N GLU A 185 -35.33 7.60 -31.18
CA GLU A 185 -34.15 8.41 -31.49
C GLU A 185 -32.95 7.54 -31.14
N ASP A 186 -32.19 7.15 -32.16
CA ASP A 186 -31.05 6.23 -32.12
C ASP A 186 -30.18 6.57 -33.34
N HIS A 187 -28.86 6.49 -33.22
CA HIS A 187 -27.94 6.93 -34.28
C HIS A 187 -27.88 5.97 -35.47
N THR A 188 -28.27 4.71 -35.29
CA THR A 188 -28.34 3.66 -36.34
C THR A 188 -29.64 3.67 -37.13
N ALA A 189 -30.69 4.36 -36.65
CA ALA A 189 -32.09 4.30 -37.10
C ALA A 189 -32.39 4.67 -38.58
N ASN A 190 -31.37 4.85 -39.42
CA ASN A 190 -31.49 4.83 -40.88
C ASN A 190 -31.66 3.40 -41.42
N ASP A 191 -31.25 2.36 -40.70
CA ASP A 191 -31.64 0.98 -41.03
C ASP A 191 -33.05 0.70 -40.49
N THR A 192 -34.01 0.67 -41.40
CA THR A 192 -35.43 0.46 -41.10
C THR A 192 -35.80 -1.01 -40.77
N THR A 193 -34.83 -1.92 -40.70
CA THR A 193 -35.06 -3.36 -40.47
C THR A 193 -34.71 -3.83 -39.06
N SER A 194 -33.79 -3.16 -38.37
CA SER A 194 -33.60 -3.27 -36.93
C SER A 194 -34.66 -2.46 -36.18
N GLY A 195 -35.27 -3.04 -35.14
CA GLY A 195 -36.18 -2.29 -34.26
C GLY A 195 -35.41 -1.19 -33.52
N TYR A 196 -35.96 0.03 -33.51
CA TYR A 196 -35.30 1.24 -33.00
C TYR A 196 -34.53 1.00 -31.69
N GLY A 197 -33.26 1.39 -31.68
CA GLY A 197 -32.44 1.45 -30.48
C GLY A 197 -32.95 2.49 -29.48
N LYS A 198 -32.21 2.64 -28.39
CA LYS A 198 -32.52 3.61 -27.35
C LYS A 198 -31.40 4.63 -27.24
N SER A 199 -31.75 5.88 -26.98
CA SER A 199 -30.76 6.89 -26.62
C SER A 199 -31.13 7.61 -25.33
N LEU A 200 -30.15 8.25 -24.74
CA LEU A 200 -30.29 9.09 -23.56
C LEU A 200 -30.60 10.53 -23.98
N ARG A 201 -31.82 11.01 -23.71
CA ARG A 201 -32.14 12.43 -23.84
C ARG A 201 -31.83 13.19 -22.53
N LEU A 202 -31.07 14.28 -22.63
CA LEU A 202 -30.80 15.21 -21.54
C LEU A 202 -31.43 16.58 -21.81
N ILE A 203 -32.37 16.98 -20.95
CA ILE A 203 -33.05 18.29 -21.03
C ILE A 203 -32.61 19.18 -19.87
N LYS A 204 -32.25 20.42 -20.17
CA LYS A 204 -31.88 21.50 -19.25
C LYS A 204 -32.92 22.62 -19.28
N SER A 205 -33.46 23.00 -18.11
CA SER A 205 -34.16 24.28 -17.98
C SER A 205 -33.21 25.48 -18.16
N SER A 206 -33.68 26.48 -18.90
CA SER A 206 -32.93 27.65 -19.35
C SER A 206 -32.45 28.60 -18.23
N THR A 207 -32.93 28.42 -16.99
CA THR A 207 -32.71 29.38 -15.88
C THR A 207 -31.49 29.09 -15.00
N SER A 208 -30.77 27.98 -15.20
CA SER A 208 -29.62 27.59 -14.36
C SER A 208 -28.29 27.63 -15.12
N SER A 209 -27.23 28.08 -14.45
CA SER A 209 -25.89 28.23 -15.02
C SER A 209 -25.20 26.88 -15.25
N THR A 210 -25.24 25.96 -14.29
CA THR A 210 -24.43 24.73 -14.28
C THR A 210 -25.25 23.46 -14.03
N TYR A 211 -25.13 22.51 -14.96
CA TYR A 211 -25.61 21.13 -14.80
C TYR A 211 -24.59 20.14 -15.34
N ARG A 212 -24.56 18.96 -14.72
CA ARG A 212 -23.74 17.81 -15.07
C ARG A 212 -24.55 16.53 -14.86
N TYR A 213 -24.50 15.61 -15.82
CA TYR A 213 -24.94 14.23 -15.63
C TYR A 213 -23.69 13.35 -15.58
N LYS A 214 -23.50 12.67 -14.44
CA LYS A 214 -22.33 11.83 -14.15
C LYS A 214 -22.76 10.37 -14.10
N PHE A 215 -22.13 9.51 -14.88
CA PHE A 215 -22.37 8.06 -14.88
C PHE A 215 -21.34 7.35 -14.02
N TYR A 216 -21.80 6.41 -13.19
CA TYR A 216 -20.90 5.55 -12.41
C TYR A 216 -20.09 4.63 -13.32
N ASN A 217 -19.02 4.06 -12.76
CA ASN A 217 -18.20 3.02 -13.39
C ASN A 217 -17.52 3.46 -14.70
N GLY A 218 -17.31 4.77 -14.88
CA GLY A 218 -16.79 5.36 -16.13
C GLY A 218 -15.44 4.78 -16.55
N LEU A 219 -14.48 4.66 -15.62
CA LEU A 219 -13.11 4.16 -15.88
C LEU A 219 -12.83 2.75 -15.30
N LYS A 220 -13.76 2.20 -14.53
CA LYS A 220 -13.58 0.95 -13.77
C LYS A 220 -14.95 0.36 -13.48
N SER A 221 -15.15 -0.91 -13.84
CA SER A 221 -16.44 -1.61 -13.70
C SER A 221 -16.93 -1.74 -12.25
N GLU A 222 -16.01 -1.82 -11.29
CA GLU A 222 -16.31 -1.99 -9.87
C GLU A 222 -15.21 -1.37 -8.97
N GLY A 223 -15.61 -0.93 -7.77
CA GLY A 223 -14.70 -0.44 -6.73
C GLY A 223 -14.11 0.97 -6.95
N PRO A 224 -13.41 1.52 -5.95
CA PRO A 224 -12.72 2.81 -6.06
C PRO A 224 -11.59 2.76 -7.08
N LEU A 225 -11.22 3.93 -7.60
CA LEU A 225 -9.93 4.08 -8.31
C LEU A 225 -8.78 3.94 -7.31
N ASP A 226 -7.68 3.32 -7.72
CA ASP A 226 -6.51 3.12 -6.87
C ASP A 226 -5.19 3.39 -7.61
N ALA A 227 -4.06 3.35 -6.90
CA ALA A 227 -2.74 3.67 -7.48
C ALA A 227 -2.29 2.74 -8.63
N THR A 228 -2.95 1.59 -8.83
CA THR A 228 -2.72 0.71 -9.99
C THR A 228 -3.49 1.13 -11.24
N ASP A 229 -4.42 2.08 -11.13
CA ASP A 229 -5.12 2.66 -12.28
C ASP A 229 -4.34 3.80 -12.96
N VAL A 230 -3.35 4.41 -12.29
CA VAL A 230 -2.58 5.55 -12.82
C VAL A 230 -1.81 5.17 -14.09
N GLY A 231 -1.89 6.02 -15.11
CA GLY A 231 -1.32 5.78 -16.44
C GLY A 231 -2.16 4.88 -17.36
N ARG A 232 -3.30 4.34 -16.89
CA ARG A 232 -4.28 3.70 -17.78
C ARG A 232 -4.85 4.73 -18.77
N LYS A 233 -5.03 4.34 -20.03
CA LYS A 233 -5.52 5.20 -21.10
C LYS A 233 -6.82 4.65 -21.66
N PHE A 234 -7.81 5.51 -21.86
CA PHE A 234 -9.14 5.12 -22.30
C PHE A 234 -9.55 5.87 -23.55
N GLU A 235 -10.15 5.16 -24.50
CA GLU A 235 -10.85 5.75 -25.64
C GLU A 235 -12.30 5.94 -25.21
N VAL A 236 -12.67 7.20 -25.00
CA VAL A 236 -14.05 7.59 -24.82
C VAL A 236 -14.62 7.92 -26.19
N SER A 237 -15.69 7.27 -26.60
CA SER A 237 -16.48 7.68 -27.77
C SER A 237 -17.98 7.62 -27.47
N PHE A 238 -18.74 8.48 -28.15
CA PHE A 238 -20.20 8.57 -28.04
C PHE A 238 -20.74 9.33 -29.27
N TRP A 239 -22.00 9.10 -29.61
CA TRP A 239 -22.74 9.96 -30.54
C TRP A 239 -23.53 11.02 -29.78
N VAL A 240 -23.70 12.19 -30.39
CA VAL A 240 -24.54 13.26 -29.87
C VAL A 240 -25.40 13.87 -30.98
N LYS A 241 -26.63 14.23 -30.65
CA LYS A 241 -27.54 14.99 -31.51
C LYS A 241 -28.09 16.18 -30.75
N ASN A 242 -27.82 17.39 -31.23
CA ASN A 242 -28.44 18.61 -30.71
C ASN A 242 -29.92 18.62 -31.12
N ASN A 243 -30.82 18.80 -30.16
CA ASN A 243 -32.27 18.92 -30.39
C ASN A 243 -32.79 20.35 -30.11
N SER A 244 -31.88 21.32 -29.97
CA SER A 244 -32.20 22.72 -29.71
C SER A 244 -31.73 23.64 -30.83
N ASP A 245 -32.48 24.72 -31.09
CA ASP A 245 -32.06 25.79 -32.03
C ASP A 245 -30.87 26.61 -31.50
N THR A 246 -30.50 26.45 -30.23
CA THR A 246 -29.28 27.02 -29.66
C THR A 246 -28.07 26.16 -30.01
N ALA A 247 -26.94 26.83 -30.29
CA ALA A 247 -25.67 26.15 -30.46
C ALA A 247 -25.28 25.37 -29.18
N LEU A 248 -24.98 24.09 -29.35
CA LEU A 248 -24.46 23.20 -28.32
C LEU A 248 -23.02 23.58 -27.98
N ASN A 249 -22.72 23.71 -26.69
CA ASN A 249 -21.36 23.83 -26.17
C ASN A 249 -21.24 23.03 -24.86
N MET A 250 -21.11 21.71 -25.01
CA MET A 250 -21.04 20.74 -23.93
C MET A 250 -19.59 20.28 -23.72
N ALA A 251 -19.16 20.17 -22.47
CA ALA A 251 -17.89 19.55 -22.11
C ALA A 251 -18.14 18.11 -21.64
N VAL A 252 -17.29 17.18 -22.10
CA VAL A 252 -17.32 15.77 -21.72
C VAL A 252 -15.95 15.36 -21.19
N GLY A 253 -15.91 14.59 -20.11
CA GLY A 253 -14.70 14.21 -19.39
C GLY A 253 -15.06 13.50 -18.10
N PHE A 254 -14.15 13.39 -17.15
CA PHE A 254 -14.42 12.69 -15.88
C PHE A 254 -14.43 13.62 -14.66
N MET A 255 -15.27 13.28 -13.68
CA MET A 255 -15.47 14.00 -12.42
C MET A 255 -15.69 13.02 -11.26
N SER A 256 -15.57 13.48 -10.00
CA SER A 256 -15.98 12.71 -8.83
C SER A 256 -17.49 12.78 -8.61
N ALA A 257 -18.02 12.01 -7.66
CA ALA A 257 -19.44 12.09 -7.29
C ALA A 257 -19.86 13.45 -6.68
N ALA A 258 -18.99 14.12 -5.91
CA ALA A 258 -19.34 15.33 -5.13
C ALA A 258 -20.23 16.35 -5.87
N ALA A 259 -21.34 16.70 -5.22
CA ALA A 259 -22.34 17.65 -5.70
C ALA A 259 -22.42 18.90 -4.79
N GLY A 260 -21.28 19.42 -4.35
CA GLY A 260 -21.22 20.62 -3.51
C GLY A 260 -19.82 21.24 -3.49
N ALA A 261 -19.74 22.53 -3.17
CA ALA A 261 -18.47 23.19 -2.89
C ALA A 261 -18.02 22.81 -1.47
N GLY A 262 -16.98 21.97 -1.36
CA GLY A 262 -16.32 21.73 -0.08
C GLY A 262 -15.64 23.01 0.42
N THR A 263 -15.68 23.23 1.73
CA THR A 263 -14.79 24.20 2.38
C THR A 263 -13.33 23.76 2.21
N ALA A 264 -12.39 24.70 2.28
CA ALA A 264 -11.02 24.50 1.80
C ALA A 264 -10.19 23.44 2.56
N GLU A 265 -10.69 22.95 3.70
CA GLU A 265 -9.95 22.15 4.70
C GLU A 265 -10.04 20.63 4.48
N ASN A 266 -10.75 20.15 3.46
CA ASN A 266 -10.80 18.72 3.12
C ASN A 266 -10.40 18.47 1.64
N PRO A 267 -9.23 17.85 1.36
CA PRO A 267 -8.74 17.68 -0.01
C PRO A 267 -9.66 16.85 -0.90
N THR A 268 -10.43 15.91 -0.33
CA THR A 268 -11.40 15.09 -1.08
C THR A 268 -12.55 15.91 -1.68
N GLY A 269 -12.74 17.17 -1.27
CA GLY A 269 -13.86 18.02 -1.70
C GLY A 269 -13.69 18.76 -3.05
N LYS A 270 -12.53 18.65 -3.72
CA LYS A 270 -12.14 19.62 -4.77
C LYS A 270 -12.60 19.33 -6.21
N ALA A 271 -12.99 18.12 -6.60
CA ALA A 271 -13.43 17.79 -7.97
C ALA A 271 -14.85 18.29 -8.34
N THR A 272 -15.11 19.58 -8.07
CA THR A 272 -16.22 20.34 -8.62
C THR A 272 -15.99 20.78 -10.07
N ASN A 273 -14.90 20.35 -10.70
CA ASN A 273 -14.57 20.53 -12.11
C ASN A 273 -14.09 19.20 -12.73
N PHE A 274 -13.97 19.15 -14.05
CA PHE A 274 -13.34 18.03 -14.75
C PHE A 274 -11.88 17.86 -14.33
N VAL A 275 -11.45 16.60 -14.23
CA VAL A 275 -10.06 16.21 -13.95
C VAL A 275 -9.47 15.60 -15.22
N GLY A 276 -8.25 15.96 -15.60
CA GLY A 276 -7.60 15.46 -16.83
C GLY A 276 -8.22 15.99 -18.13
N THR A 277 -8.07 15.23 -19.22
CA THR A 277 -8.52 15.61 -20.57
C THR A 277 -10.04 15.77 -20.67
N THR A 278 -10.49 16.80 -21.40
CA THR A 278 -11.90 17.00 -21.75
C THR A 278 -12.09 17.15 -23.26
N CYS A 279 -13.22 16.64 -23.77
CA CYS A 279 -13.69 16.88 -25.12
C CYS A 279 -14.71 18.03 -25.11
N SER A 280 -14.49 19.03 -25.97
CA SER A 280 -15.45 20.11 -26.23
C SER A 280 -16.36 19.72 -27.40
N VAL A 281 -17.61 19.44 -27.09
CA VAL A 281 -18.68 19.13 -28.06
C VAL A 281 -19.36 20.42 -28.47
N THR A 282 -19.08 20.88 -29.69
CA THR A 282 -19.74 22.03 -30.30
C THR A 282 -20.57 21.62 -31.52
N SER A 283 -21.82 22.09 -31.59
CA SER A 283 -22.66 21.95 -32.78
C SER A 283 -23.54 23.18 -32.94
N THR A 284 -23.52 23.78 -34.12
CA THR A 284 -24.15 25.08 -34.39
C THR A 284 -25.66 25.02 -34.61
N LYS A 285 -26.25 23.83 -34.78
CA LYS A 285 -27.68 23.63 -35.05
C LYS A 285 -28.13 22.18 -34.79
N ALA A 286 -29.43 21.92 -34.80
CA ALA A 286 -30.02 20.58 -34.73
C ALA A 286 -29.86 19.79 -36.05
N GLU A 287 -28.62 19.41 -36.39
CA GLU A 287 -28.29 18.71 -37.64
C GLU A 287 -27.53 17.40 -37.35
N GLY A 288 -28.24 16.27 -37.52
CA GLY A 288 -27.68 14.92 -37.49
C GLY A 288 -27.25 14.37 -36.12
N TRP A 289 -26.74 13.14 -36.15
CA TRP A 289 -25.92 12.56 -35.10
C TRP A 289 -24.46 12.76 -35.46
N VAL A 290 -23.64 13.21 -34.50
CA VAL A 290 -22.20 13.44 -34.66
C VAL A 290 -21.45 12.56 -33.67
N LYS A 291 -20.50 11.74 -34.15
CA LYS A 291 -19.63 10.95 -33.27
C LYS A 291 -18.50 11.83 -32.75
N HIS A 292 -18.30 11.81 -31.44
CA HIS A 292 -17.15 12.40 -30.78
C HIS A 292 -16.32 11.29 -30.15
N SER A 293 -15.00 11.48 -30.12
CA SER A 293 -14.07 10.62 -29.40
C SER A 293 -12.90 11.41 -28.84
N PHE A 294 -12.34 10.95 -27.72
CA PHE A 294 -11.12 11.48 -27.13
C PHE A 294 -10.39 10.42 -26.31
N THR A 295 -9.07 10.55 -26.20
CA THR A 295 -8.28 9.75 -25.26
C THR A 295 -8.25 10.43 -23.90
N TYR A 296 -8.52 9.67 -22.85
CA TYR A 296 -8.36 10.06 -21.46
C TYR A 296 -7.22 9.26 -20.82
N GLU A 297 -6.48 9.86 -19.88
CA GLU A 297 -5.41 9.19 -19.15
C GLU A 297 -5.62 9.41 -17.65
N VAL A 298 -5.55 8.34 -16.86
CA VAL A 298 -5.75 8.37 -15.41
C VAL A 298 -4.51 8.98 -14.76
N THR A 299 -4.66 10.21 -14.26
CA THR A 299 -3.64 10.89 -13.46
C THR A 299 -3.78 10.54 -11.97
N GLN A 300 -2.79 10.93 -11.15
CA GLN A 300 -2.93 10.82 -9.69
C GLN A 300 -4.14 11.61 -9.16
N ASP A 301 -4.39 12.83 -9.68
CA ASP A 301 -5.62 13.59 -9.37
C ASP A 301 -6.90 12.78 -9.63
N THR A 302 -6.89 11.97 -10.69
CA THR A 302 -8.06 11.16 -11.06
C THR A 302 -8.37 10.12 -9.97
N VAL A 303 -7.33 9.54 -9.38
CA VAL A 303 -7.41 8.60 -8.25
C VAL A 303 -7.77 9.34 -6.95
N ASP A 304 -7.04 10.40 -6.61
CA ASP A 304 -7.17 11.13 -5.33
C ASP A 304 -8.55 11.76 -5.15
N TYR A 305 -9.13 12.31 -6.23
CA TYR A 305 -10.49 12.84 -6.21
C TYR A 305 -11.58 11.77 -6.43
N GLN A 306 -11.21 10.51 -6.70
CA GLN A 306 -12.14 9.47 -7.19
C GLN A 306 -12.94 9.95 -8.41
N ALA A 307 -12.25 10.62 -9.35
CA ALA A 307 -12.84 11.23 -10.52
C ALA A 307 -13.08 10.20 -11.65
N GLY A 308 -13.73 9.08 -11.33
CA GLY A 308 -13.99 7.98 -12.27
C GLY A 308 -15.33 8.03 -12.99
N MET A 309 -16.14 9.09 -12.81
CA MET A 309 -17.48 9.17 -13.42
C MET A 309 -17.46 9.89 -14.76
N LEU A 310 -17.85 9.21 -15.84
CA LEU A 310 -18.02 9.86 -17.15
C LEU A 310 -19.10 10.92 -17.03
N THR A 311 -18.77 12.16 -17.36
CA THR A 311 -19.62 13.32 -17.07
C THR A 311 -19.84 14.17 -18.31
N PHE A 312 -21.11 14.47 -18.58
CA PHE A 312 -21.56 15.40 -19.61
C PHE A 312 -22.06 16.68 -18.93
N GLY A 313 -21.52 17.84 -19.29
CA GLY A 313 -21.84 19.10 -18.60
C GLY A 313 -21.70 20.37 -19.43
N ASN A 314 -22.00 21.50 -18.81
CA ASN A 314 -22.07 22.84 -19.44
C ASN A 314 -23.25 23.00 -20.42
N ALA A 315 -23.11 23.74 -21.51
CA ALA A 315 -24.22 24.43 -22.18
C ALA A 315 -24.87 23.60 -23.31
N PHE A 316 -25.77 22.69 -22.92
CA PHE A 316 -26.82 22.14 -23.76
C PHE A 316 -28.20 22.58 -23.24
N LEU A 317 -29.22 22.69 -24.11
CA LEU A 317 -30.64 22.82 -23.69
C LEU A 317 -31.40 21.50 -23.83
N ASP A 318 -31.23 20.82 -24.96
CA ASP A 318 -31.88 19.55 -25.28
C ASP A 318 -30.96 18.77 -26.22
N VAL A 319 -30.46 17.62 -25.78
CA VAL A 319 -29.54 16.76 -26.55
C VAL A 319 -29.91 15.29 -26.37
N TYR A 320 -29.66 14.50 -27.40
CA TYR A 320 -29.56 13.05 -27.30
C TYR A 320 -28.10 12.62 -27.28
N ILE A 321 -27.80 11.59 -26.50
CA ILE A 321 -26.49 10.91 -26.41
C ILE A 321 -26.74 9.42 -26.64
N ASP A 322 -25.89 8.78 -27.43
CA ASP A 322 -26.03 7.38 -27.82
C ASP A 322 -24.66 6.70 -27.95
N ASP A 323 -24.64 5.37 -27.92
CA ASP A 323 -23.48 4.50 -28.17
C ASP A 323 -22.23 4.90 -27.36
N VAL A 324 -22.40 5.07 -26.04
CA VAL A 324 -21.32 5.48 -25.14
C VAL A 324 -20.38 4.31 -24.90
N SER A 325 -19.09 4.50 -25.17
CA SER A 325 -18.04 3.51 -24.94
C SER A 325 -16.82 4.16 -24.31
N VAL A 326 -16.41 3.68 -23.13
CA VAL A 326 -15.14 3.99 -22.47
C VAL A 326 -14.27 2.73 -22.46
N LYS A 327 -13.56 2.52 -23.56
CA LYS A 327 -12.72 1.35 -23.80
C LYS A 327 -11.34 1.58 -23.19
N ASP A 328 -10.81 0.62 -22.43
CA ASP A 328 -9.40 0.67 -22.03
C ASP A 328 -8.55 0.42 -23.30
N ILE A 329 -7.76 1.43 -23.68
CA ILE A 329 -6.80 1.41 -24.80
C ILE A 329 -5.37 1.58 -24.32
N SER A 330 -5.10 1.26 -23.05
CA SER A 330 -3.74 0.97 -22.63
C SER A 330 -3.20 -0.17 -23.49
N THR A 331 -2.40 0.17 -24.50
CA THR A 331 -1.21 -0.62 -24.82
C THR A 331 -0.59 -0.96 -23.47
N PRO A 332 -0.46 -2.24 -23.09
CA PRO A 332 -0.12 -2.58 -21.73
C PRO A 332 1.10 -1.78 -21.29
N VAL A 333 1.00 -1.12 -20.13
CA VAL A 333 2.21 -0.83 -19.34
C VAL A 333 2.67 -2.18 -18.80
N THR A 334 3.21 -2.99 -19.71
CA THR A 334 4.14 -4.05 -19.41
C THR A 334 5.15 -3.45 -18.45
N ASN A 335 5.37 -4.12 -17.33
CA ASN A 335 6.67 -4.04 -16.68
C ASN A 335 7.66 -4.68 -17.66
N ILE A 336 8.11 -3.91 -18.65
CA ILE A 336 9.13 -4.34 -19.60
C ILE A 336 10.37 -4.55 -18.74
N THR A 337 10.73 -5.81 -18.51
CA THR A 337 12.11 -6.18 -18.24
C THR A 337 12.92 -5.63 -19.41
N ALA A 338 13.67 -4.54 -19.17
CA ALA A 338 13.84 -3.41 -20.09
C ALA A 338 14.68 -3.63 -21.37
N SER A 339 14.59 -4.79 -22.01
CA SER A 339 15.51 -5.23 -23.07
C SER A 339 15.13 -4.86 -24.50
N ASP A 340 13.85 -4.66 -24.83
CA ASP A 340 13.40 -4.73 -26.22
C ASP A 340 12.64 -3.48 -26.73
N ILE A 341 13.42 -2.63 -27.42
CA ILE A 341 13.03 -1.51 -28.30
C ILE A 341 12.51 -0.25 -27.59
N THR A 342 13.13 0.90 -27.92
CA THR A 342 12.86 2.20 -27.27
C THR A 342 12.25 3.25 -28.21
N TYR A 343 12.73 3.35 -29.45
CA TYR A 343 12.19 4.26 -30.47
C TYR A 343 12.51 3.78 -31.89
N ALA A 344 11.52 3.71 -32.78
CA ALA A 344 11.71 3.33 -34.18
C ALA A 344 10.59 3.90 -35.07
N PRO A 345 10.71 5.15 -35.58
CA PRO A 345 9.69 5.76 -36.42
C PRO A 345 9.62 5.07 -37.79
N VAL A 346 8.46 4.47 -38.09
CA VAL A 346 8.15 3.87 -39.40
C VAL A 346 7.80 5.00 -40.38
N PHE A 347 8.80 5.48 -41.12
CA PHE A 347 8.67 6.64 -42.02
C PHE A 347 7.60 6.45 -43.10
N GLU A 348 7.29 5.20 -43.50
CA GLU A 348 6.20 4.82 -44.39
C GLU A 348 4.85 5.36 -43.95
N ASN A 349 4.58 5.35 -42.64
CA ASN A 349 3.28 5.72 -42.07
C ASN A 349 3.08 7.23 -41.93
N LEU A 350 4.13 8.03 -42.18
CA LEU A 350 4.12 9.46 -41.91
C LEU A 350 3.79 10.27 -43.17
N THR A 351 2.96 11.30 -42.99
CA THR A 351 2.66 12.32 -43.99
C THR A 351 3.59 13.53 -43.83
N THR A 352 3.52 14.47 -44.77
CA THR A 352 4.22 15.76 -44.63
C THR A 352 3.56 16.69 -43.60
N GLU A 353 2.32 16.42 -43.19
CA GLU A 353 1.56 17.26 -42.26
C GLU A 353 1.70 16.83 -40.79
N ASP A 354 2.04 15.56 -40.52
CA ASP A 354 2.40 15.06 -39.17
C ASP A 354 3.65 15.76 -38.60
N TYR A 355 4.41 16.45 -39.45
CA TYR A 355 5.68 17.06 -39.13
C TYR A 355 5.61 18.58 -38.95
N TYR A 356 5.59 18.98 -37.68
CA TYR A 356 5.44 20.36 -37.25
C TYR A 356 6.61 21.27 -37.67
N ARG A 357 6.30 22.35 -38.41
CA ARG A 357 7.26 23.38 -38.84
C ARG A 357 6.86 24.78 -38.34
N ARG A 358 7.08 25.09 -37.05
CA ARG A 358 7.05 26.49 -36.58
C ARG A 358 8.42 27.16 -36.69
N ALA A 359 8.42 28.32 -37.33
CA ALA A 359 9.50 29.29 -37.33
C ALA A 359 9.01 30.60 -36.68
N GLU A 360 8.59 30.52 -35.42
CA GLU A 360 8.14 31.67 -34.63
C GLU A 360 9.13 31.92 -33.49
N SER A 361 9.58 33.16 -33.35
CA SER A 361 10.77 33.54 -32.58
C SER A 361 10.48 33.91 -31.11
N SER A 362 9.37 33.44 -30.55
CA SER A 362 8.92 33.82 -29.20
C SER A 362 8.13 32.73 -28.49
N ILE A 363 8.84 31.82 -27.82
CA ILE A 363 8.30 31.05 -26.69
C ILE A 363 9.23 31.29 -25.51
N THR A 364 8.73 31.98 -24.50
CA THR A 364 9.37 32.09 -23.18
C THR A 364 8.88 30.96 -22.28
N THR A 365 9.83 30.20 -21.73
CA THR A 365 9.72 29.37 -20.50
C THR A 365 8.72 28.19 -20.45
N ASN A 366 9.30 27.01 -20.22
CA ASN A 366 8.87 26.01 -19.22
C ASN A 366 7.67 25.06 -19.50
N ASN A 367 7.27 24.83 -20.76
CA ASN A 367 6.45 23.66 -21.12
C ASN A 367 7.11 22.86 -22.24
N ILE A 368 7.97 21.90 -21.88
CA ILE A 368 8.85 21.16 -22.80
C ILE A 368 8.44 19.67 -22.89
N TYR A 369 7.16 19.42 -23.13
CA TYR A 369 6.65 18.08 -23.44
C TYR A 369 5.72 18.16 -24.66
N HIS A 370 6.12 17.53 -25.77
CA HIS A 370 5.28 17.40 -26.95
C HIS A 370 4.48 16.10 -26.88
N THR A 371 3.16 16.23 -27.01
CA THR A 371 2.19 15.13 -26.96
C THR A 371 2.15 14.28 -28.22
N SER A 372 2.85 14.69 -29.29
CA SER A 372 3.03 13.91 -30.52
C SER A 372 4.30 13.05 -30.43
N THR A 373 4.17 11.76 -30.79
CA THR A 373 5.23 10.75 -30.63
C THR A 373 6.42 10.91 -31.60
N HIS A 374 6.36 11.85 -32.55
CA HIS A 374 7.30 11.95 -33.68
C HIS A 374 7.87 13.36 -33.89
N ALA A 375 7.98 14.17 -32.82
CA ALA A 375 8.52 15.53 -32.92
C ALA A 375 10.02 15.57 -33.26
N TYR A 376 10.41 16.54 -34.11
CA TYR A 376 11.81 16.90 -34.36
C TYR A 376 12.01 18.42 -34.41
N ARG A 377 13.26 18.88 -34.41
CA ARG A 377 13.58 20.30 -34.66
C ARG A 377 14.81 20.50 -35.55
N CYS A 378 14.66 21.42 -36.51
CA CYS A 378 15.75 21.93 -37.33
C CYS A 378 16.50 23.06 -36.59
N GLY A 379 17.74 22.80 -36.19
CA GLY A 379 18.50 23.68 -35.30
C GLY A 379 19.28 24.79 -36.01
N ASN A 380 18.60 25.79 -36.59
CA ASN A 380 19.20 27.09 -36.96
C ASN A 380 18.14 28.14 -37.34
N THR A 381 18.45 29.44 -37.27
CA THR A 381 17.57 30.53 -37.75
C THR A 381 17.32 30.51 -39.26
N GLY A 382 18.12 29.77 -40.02
CA GLY A 382 17.87 29.46 -41.44
C GLY A 382 16.85 28.33 -41.69
N GLY A 383 16.47 27.54 -40.67
CA GLY A 383 15.37 26.56 -40.75
C GLY A 383 15.42 25.56 -41.90
N ALA A 384 16.27 24.53 -41.79
CA ALA A 384 16.32 23.41 -42.74
C ALA A 384 14.90 22.86 -43.03
N ALA A 385 14.58 22.62 -44.30
CA ALA A 385 13.30 22.04 -44.70
C ALA A 385 13.41 20.52 -44.68
N ILE A 386 12.36 19.84 -44.25
CA ILE A 386 12.32 18.37 -44.21
C ILE A 386 11.07 17.90 -44.94
N THR A 387 11.22 16.83 -45.72
CA THR A 387 10.15 16.20 -46.48
C THR A 387 10.33 14.70 -46.44
N VAL A 388 9.29 13.96 -46.08
CA VAL A 388 9.23 12.52 -46.31
C VAL A 388 9.15 12.26 -47.82
N THR A 389 9.93 11.33 -48.37
CA THR A 389 9.95 11.05 -49.82
C THR A 389 10.40 9.63 -50.16
N ASP A 390 9.79 9.11 -51.23
CA ASP A 390 10.10 7.93 -52.02
C ASP A 390 11.35 8.06 -52.93
N ALA A 391 11.93 9.26 -53.04
CA ALA A 391 13.03 9.55 -53.97
C ALA A 391 14.37 8.86 -53.63
N ALA A 392 14.49 8.27 -52.44
CA ALA A 392 15.61 7.42 -52.05
C ALA A 392 15.15 6.47 -50.94
N ASN A 393 15.08 5.17 -51.23
CA ASN A 393 14.64 4.15 -50.27
C ASN A 393 15.80 3.26 -49.82
N TYR A 394 15.80 2.82 -48.57
CA TYR A 394 16.69 1.79 -48.04
C TYR A 394 15.95 0.44 -47.83
N PRO A 395 16.55 -0.72 -48.14
CA PRO A 395 17.63 -0.98 -49.08
C PRO A 395 17.07 -1.54 -50.40
N ASN A 396 17.43 -0.94 -51.54
CA ASN A 396 17.24 -1.51 -52.88
C ASN A 396 15.78 -1.84 -53.29
N GLY A 397 14.92 -0.83 -53.35
CA GLY A 397 13.80 -0.81 -54.30
C GLY A 397 12.45 -1.34 -53.84
N THR A 398 12.30 -1.73 -52.57
CA THR A 398 10.97 -1.78 -51.92
C THR A 398 10.41 -0.36 -51.76
N SER A 399 9.08 -0.23 -51.73
CA SER A 399 8.35 1.04 -51.62
C SER A 399 8.30 1.57 -50.19
N GLY A 400 9.46 1.84 -49.60
CA GLY A 400 9.59 2.60 -48.35
C GLY A 400 9.47 4.11 -48.56
N LYS A 401 9.72 4.88 -47.50
CA LYS A 401 9.91 6.34 -47.55
C LYS A 401 11.08 6.76 -46.66
N ALA A 402 11.97 7.63 -47.15
CA ALA A 402 13.04 8.21 -46.34
C ALA A 402 12.78 9.66 -45.94
N LEU A 403 13.45 10.12 -44.89
CA LEU A 403 13.42 11.49 -44.41
C LEU A 403 14.48 12.33 -45.14
N ARG A 404 14.08 13.12 -46.16
CA ARG A 404 14.99 14.05 -46.84
C ARG A 404 15.10 15.36 -46.08
N VAL A 405 16.32 15.72 -45.72
CA VAL A 405 16.68 16.98 -45.05
C VAL A 405 17.39 17.91 -46.04
N THR A 406 16.80 19.09 -46.23
CA THR A 406 17.25 20.15 -47.12
C THR A 406 17.86 21.29 -46.30
N GLY A 407 19.17 21.53 -46.45
CA GLY A 407 19.81 22.74 -45.92
C GLY A 407 19.25 24.00 -46.60
N ASN A 408 19.14 25.10 -45.85
CA ASN A 408 18.80 26.40 -46.45
C ASN A 408 20.03 27.00 -47.12
N THR A 409 19.98 27.13 -48.44
CA THR A 409 21.06 27.64 -49.30
C THR A 409 21.44 29.11 -49.06
N GLU A 410 20.61 29.89 -48.36
CA GLU A 410 20.85 31.32 -48.09
C GLU A 410 21.69 31.55 -46.82
N SER A 411 21.86 30.55 -45.95
CA SER A 411 22.69 30.65 -44.75
C SER A 411 24.11 30.17 -45.02
N SER A 412 25.09 31.07 -45.05
CA SER A 412 26.51 30.73 -45.21
C SER A 412 27.22 30.28 -43.92
N THR A 413 26.53 30.33 -42.77
CA THR A 413 27.13 30.18 -41.43
C THR A 413 26.47 29.12 -40.54
N GLY A 414 25.34 28.56 -40.95
CA GLY A 414 24.50 27.71 -40.09
C GLY A 414 24.39 26.25 -40.53
N GLY A 415 25.37 25.41 -40.16
CA GLY A 415 25.34 23.96 -40.43
C GLY A 415 24.02 23.29 -40.02
N GLY A 416 23.55 22.36 -40.85
CA GLY A 416 22.25 21.70 -40.69
C GLY A 416 22.22 20.76 -39.49
N ARG A 417 21.20 20.87 -38.64
CA ARG A 417 20.98 20.03 -37.46
C ARG A 417 19.56 19.51 -37.43
N LEU A 418 19.38 18.21 -37.20
CA LEU A 418 18.09 17.55 -36.98
C LEU A 418 18.12 16.83 -35.63
N LYS A 419 17.35 17.34 -34.66
CA LYS A 419 17.17 16.75 -33.32
C LYS A 419 15.90 15.90 -33.29
N PHE A 420 15.97 14.64 -32.90
CA PHE A 420 14.80 13.78 -32.64
C PHE A 420 14.37 13.91 -31.17
N TYR A 421 13.12 14.29 -30.91
CA TYR A 421 12.59 14.42 -29.55
C TYR A 421 12.06 13.06 -29.08
N ASN A 422 12.00 12.89 -27.75
CA ASN A 422 11.46 11.72 -27.06
C ASN A 422 12.09 10.35 -27.41
N ALA A 423 13.11 10.32 -28.27
CA ALA A 423 13.69 9.09 -28.82
C ALA A 423 14.47 8.22 -27.81
N ILE A 424 14.76 8.77 -26.62
CA ILE A 424 15.29 8.04 -25.46
C ILE A 424 14.16 7.66 -24.48
N LYS A 425 13.23 8.59 -24.21
CA LYS A 425 11.96 8.35 -23.50
C LYS A 425 10.98 9.52 -23.70
N ASN A 426 9.69 9.29 -23.47
CA ASN A 426 8.61 10.30 -23.58
C ASN A 426 8.48 11.25 -22.37
N SER A 427 9.56 11.51 -21.62
CA SER A 427 9.58 12.41 -20.46
C SER A 427 10.96 13.02 -20.24
N ALA A 428 11.10 14.04 -19.40
CA ALA A 428 12.39 14.65 -19.09
C ALA A 428 13.33 13.63 -18.47
N LEU A 429 14.61 13.67 -18.85
CA LEU A 429 15.64 12.83 -18.25
C LEU A 429 15.73 13.13 -16.74
N THR A 430 15.92 12.08 -15.97
CA THR A 430 15.90 12.05 -14.49
C THR A 430 17.09 11.24 -13.98
N GLU A 431 17.49 11.41 -12.73
CA GLU A 431 18.61 10.65 -12.12
C GLU A 431 18.50 9.12 -12.29
N ASP A 432 17.27 8.58 -12.29
CA ASP A 432 16.99 7.15 -12.58
C ASP A 432 17.39 6.69 -13.99
N ASP A 433 17.71 7.60 -14.91
CA ASP A 433 18.22 7.28 -16.25
C ASP A 433 19.76 7.17 -16.31
N ILE A 434 20.48 7.62 -15.28
CA ILE A 434 21.95 7.61 -15.26
C ILE A 434 22.45 6.15 -15.35
N GLY A 435 23.39 5.91 -16.24
CA GLY A 435 23.93 4.58 -16.53
C GLY A 435 23.10 3.76 -17.53
N ARG A 436 21.91 4.21 -17.98
CA ARG A 436 21.19 3.56 -19.08
C ARG A 436 21.97 3.74 -20.38
N LYS A 437 22.21 2.63 -21.09
CA LYS A 437 22.93 2.59 -22.37
C LYS A 437 21.96 2.50 -23.53
N PHE A 438 22.27 3.17 -24.65
CA PHE A 438 21.47 3.15 -25.86
C PHE A 438 22.34 2.94 -27.10
N LEU A 439 21.89 2.06 -27.99
CA LEU A 439 22.37 1.93 -29.36
C LEU A 439 21.45 2.74 -30.27
N ILE A 440 21.98 3.81 -30.85
CA ILE A 440 21.30 4.70 -31.79
C ILE A 440 21.84 4.39 -33.19
N GLU A 441 20.98 4.01 -34.13
CA GLU A 441 21.36 3.57 -35.47
C GLU A 441 20.54 4.29 -36.56
N ALA A 442 21.16 4.54 -37.72
CA ALA A 442 20.47 4.96 -38.94
C ALA A 442 21.27 4.59 -40.19
N TYR A 443 20.62 4.68 -41.36
CA TYR A 443 21.29 4.78 -42.65
C TYR A 443 21.18 6.21 -43.19
N VAL A 444 22.28 6.72 -43.73
CA VAL A 444 22.38 8.08 -44.27
C VAL A 444 22.99 8.09 -45.67
N LYS A 445 22.47 8.96 -46.53
CA LYS A 445 22.87 9.08 -47.94
C LYS A 445 22.85 10.54 -48.40
N MET A 446 23.81 10.96 -49.21
CA MET A 446 23.81 12.30 -49.81
C MET A 446 22.91 12.35 -51.05
N GLN A 447 22.36 13.51 -51.39
CA GLN A 447 21.62 13.67 -52.64
C GLN A 447 22.50 14.12 -53.82
N TYR A 448 23.48 15.00 -53.57
CA TYR A 448 24.23 15.67 -54.65
C TYR A 448 25.76 15.66 -54.48
N ALA A 449 26.26 15.80 -53.24
CA ALA A 449 27.70 15.83 -52.98
C ALA A 449 28.34 14.45 -53.14
N ASP A 450 29.50 14.38 -53.79
CA ASP A 450 30.27 13.13 -53.94
C ASP A 450 30.60 12.50 -52.59
N SER A 451 30.84 13.31 -51.55
CA SER A 451 30.76 12.89 -50.15
C SER A 451 30.50 14.06 -49.20
N ALA A 452 30.02 13.76 -48.00
CA ALA A 452 30.02 14.69 -46.86
C ALA A 452 30.09 13.92 -45.53
N ASN A 453 30.64 14.56 -44.51
CA ASN A 453 30.65 14.02 -43.15
C ASN A 453 29.33 14.36 -42.44
N ILE A 454 28.63 13.34 -41.97
CA ILE A 454 27.42 13.43 -41.14
C ILE A 454 27.79 12.90 -39.75
N SER A 455 27.45 13.66 -38.70
CA SER A 455 27.75 13.25 -37.31
C SER A 455 26.49 13.10 -36.48
N LEU A 456 26.41 11.99 -35.75
CA LEU A 456 25.38 11.63 -34.79
C LEU A 456 25.91 11.84 -33.38
N CYS A 457 25.16 12.55 -32.55
CA CYS A 457 25.53 12.98 -31.20
C CYS A 457 24.28 13.18 -30.34
N MET A 458 24.45 13.42 -29.04
CA MET A 458 23.36 13.89 -28.19
C MET A 458 23.38 15.42 -28.05
N MET A 459 22.19 16.02 -28.04
CA MET A 459 21.98 17.43 -27.71
C MET A 459 20.75 17.58 -26.80
N SER A 460 20.58 18.77 -26.21
CA SER A 460 19.30 19.20 -25.61
C SER A 460 18.53 20.09 -26.58
N GLU A 461 17.31 20.51 -26.23
CA GLU A 461 16.52 21.39 -27.10
C GLU A 461 17.27 22.68 -27.47
N GLN A 462 17.64 23.46 -26.45
CA GLN A 462 18.15 24.82 -26.61
C GLN A 462 19.68 24.87 -26.84
N GLY A 463 20.38 23.78 -26.50
CA GLY A 463 21.83 23.68 -26.63
C GLY A 463 22.34 23.80 -28.07
N TRP A 464 23.45 24.53 -28.23
CA TRP A 464 24.26 24.54 -29.44
C TRP A 464 25.48 23.62 -29.36
N SER A 465 25.84 23.17 -28.15
CA SER A 465 26.86 22.16 -27.88
C SER A 465 26.35 20.75 -28.21
N THR A 466 27.25 19.94 -28.75
CA THR A 466 27.19 18.47 -28.66
C THR A 466 27.50 18.06 -27.22
N TYR A 467 26.80 17.07 -26.67
CA TYR A 467 27.09 16.52 -25.35
C TYR A 467 27.51 15.04 -25.42
N GLY A 468 28.57 14.68 -24.69
CA GLY A 468 29.17 13.35 -24.69
C GLY A 468 29.68 12.90 -26.07
N ALA A 469 29.61 11.59 -26.32
CA ALA A 469 30.15 10.96 -27.53
C ALA A 469 29.47 11.44 -28.83
N THR A 470 30.27 11.51 -29.90
CA THR A 470 29.82 11.83 -31.27
C THR A 470 30.47 10.86 -32.24
N THR A 471 29.67 10.21 -33.09
CA THR A 471 30.16 9.39 -34.20
C THR A 471 29.97 10.13 -35.51
N THR A 472 30.99 10.13 -36.37
CA THR A 472 30.95 10.75 -37.71
C THR A 472 31.16 9.70 -38.79
N VAL A 473 30.34 9.72 -39.84
CA VAL A 473 30.56 8.90 -41.05
C VAL A 473 30.63 9.77 -42.30
N THR A 474 31.41 9.34 -43.28
CA THR A 474 31.39 9.92 -44.62
C THR A 474 30.30 9.25 -45.44
N ALA A 475 29.19 9.95 -45.66
CA ALA A 475 28.13 9.52 -46.57
C ALA A 475 28.45 9.97 -48.01
N ASN A 476 28.02 9.21 -49.01
CA ASN A 476 28.18 9.54 -50.43
C ASN A 476 26.81 9.57 -51.15
N LYS A 477 26.77 9.98 -52.43
CA LYS A 477 25.50 10.14 -53.19
C LYS A 477 24.96 8.87 -53.87
N ASN A 478 25.78 7.83 -53.97
CA ASN A 478 25.42 6.56 -54.60
C ASN A 478 24.90 5.56 -53.55
N ASP A 479 25.57 5.48 -52.41
CA ASP A 479 25.39 4.44 -51.40
C ASP A 479 24.73 4.96 -50.12
N TRP A 480 24.16 4.04 -49.35
CA TRP A 480 23.64 4.29 -48.01
C TRP A 480 24.68 3.87 -46.96
N THR A 481 25.26 4.83 -46.24
CA THR A 481 26.23 4.57 -45.17
C THR A 481 25.49 4.37 -43.84
N LYS A 482 25.77 3.29 -43.12
CA LYS A 482 25.28 3.12 -41.74
C LYS A 482 26.02 4.07 -40.80
N ILE A 483 25.29 4.75 -39.92
CA ILE A 483 25.83 5.47 -38.76
C ILE A 483 25.25 4.86 -37.48
N SER A 484 26.09 4.73 -36.46
CA SER A 484 25.77 4.05 -35.20
C SER A 484 26.47 4.77 -34.06
N LEU A 485 25.79 4.96 -32.94
CA LEU A 485 26.33 5.56 -31.72
C LEU A 485 25.85 4.72 -30.53
N GLU A 486 26.77 4.07 -29.83
CA GLU A 486 26.52 3.60 -28.47
C GLU A 486 26.71 4.79 -27.51
N TYR A 487 25.77 4.96 -26.58
CA TYR A 487 25.74 6.12 -25.69
C TYR A 487 25.20 5.72 -24.31
N THR A 488 25.98 5.95 -23.26
CA THR A 488 25.53 5.86 -21.87
C THR A 488 25.05 7.24 -21.41
N LEU A 489 23.87 7.34 -20.80
CA LEU A 489 23.43 8.58 -20.16
C LEU A 489 24.23 8.81 -18.86
N ASP A 490 24.73 10.02 -18.69
CA ASP A 490 25.37 10.50 -17.47
C ASP A 490 24.57 11.64 -16.81
N GLU A 491 25.07 12.17 -15.70
CA GLU A 491 24.47 13.28 -14.96
C GLU A 491 24.29 14.55 -15.82
N GLY A 492 25.24 14.84 -16.72
CA GLY A 492 25.15 15.99 -17.63
C GLY A 492 24.06 15.82 -18.70
N ASN A 493 23.73 14.58 -19.10
CA ASN A 493 22.52 14.35 -19.88
C ASN A 493 21.26 14.73 -19.11
N ILE A 494 21.22 14.52 -17.80
CA ILE A 494 20.08 14.89 -16.95
C ILE A 494 20.02 16.42 -16.80
N THR A 495 21.08 17.02 -16.26
CA THR A 495 21.16 18.46 -15.93
C THR A 495 21.04 19.35 -17.16
N GLY A 496 21.62 18.93 -18.30
CA GLY A 496 21.48 19.64 -19.57
C GLY A 496 20.22 19.27 -20.37
N GLN A 497 19.46 18.24 -19.96
CA GLN A 497 18.41 17.57 -20.74
C GLN A 497 18.90 17.16 -22.15
N HIS A 498 20.12 16.62 -22.24
CA HIS A 498 20.75 16.18 -23.49
C HIS A 498 20.25 14.79 -23.94
N GLY A 499 18.92 14.63 -24.06
CA GLY A 499 18.24 13.39 -24.43
C GLY A 499 17.85 13.25 -25.90
N MET A 500 18.34 14.13 -26.79
CA MET A 500 17.92 14.17 -28.20
C MET A 500 19.03 13.68 -29.15
N PRO A 501 18.91 12.48 -29.74
CA PRO A 501 19.74 12.05 -30.84
C PRO A 501 19.68 13.06 -31.98
N THR A 502 20.85 13.56 -32.37
CA THR A 502 20.98 14.72 -33.26
C THR A 502 21.95 14.42 -34.40
N PHE A 503 21.45 14.54 -35.63
CA PHE A 503 22.24 14.49 -36.84
C PHE A 503 22.72 15.90 -37.19
N THR A 504 24.01 16.03 -37.51
CA THR A 504 24.66 17.30 -37.81
C THR A 504 25.50 17.21 -39.08
N ILE A 505 25.45 18.24 -39.92
CA ILE A 505 26.31 18.39 -41.10
C ILE A 505 27.03 19.75 -41.01
N PRO A 506 28.38 19.80 -41.09
CA PRO A 506 29.13 21.03 -40.91
C PRO A 506 28.98 22.01 -42.09
N ASN A 507 28.67 21.53 -43.30
CA ASN A 507 28.59 22.34 -44.52
C ASN A 507 27.15 22.46 -45.03
N VAL A 508 26.72 23.70 -45.29
CA VAL A 508 25.34 24.11 -45.58
C VAL A 508 24.77 23.73 -46.95
N LEU A 509 25.62 23.37 -47.92
CA LEU A 509 25.21 23.20 -49.33
C LEU A 509 24.61 21.84 -49.67
N ASN A 510 24.53 20.92 -48.71
CA ASN A 510 24.29 19.49 -48.98
C ASN A 510 22.96 18.98 -48.42
N TYR A 511 22.15 18.41 -49.31
CA TYR A 511 20.92 17.67 -49.00
C TYR A 511 21.29 16.22 -48.67
N TYR A 512 20.59 15.63 -47.71
CA TYR A 512 20.79 14.24 -47.29
C TYR A 512 19.49 13.55 -46.92
N PHE A 513 19.51 12.22 -46.92
CA PHE A 513 18.42 11.34 -46.50
C PHE A 513 18.82 10.61 -45.22
N ILE A 514 17.86 10.39 -44.33
CA ILE A 514 17.92 9.43 -43.22
C ILE A 514 16.84 8.37 -43.46
N ASP A 515 17.19 7.11 -43.24
CA ASP A 515 16.28 5.97 -43.30
C ASP A 515 16.63 4.96 -42.18
N ASN A 516 15.69 4.11 -41.77
CA ASN A 516 15.80 3.14 -40.68
C ASN A 516 16.44 3.71 -39.39
N PHE A 517 15.92 4.84 -38.89
CA PHE A 517 16.34 5.37 -37.59
C PHE A 517 15.79 4.51 -36.45
N THR A 518 16.66 4.03 -35.56
CA THR A 518 16.25 3.26 -34.37
C THR A 518 17.08 3.64 -33.15
N VAL A 519 16.44 3.63 -31.98
CA VAL A 519 17.07 3.72 -30.65
C VAL A 519 16.64 2.50 -29.84
N LYS A 520 17.62 1.81 -29.27
CA LYS A 520 17.44 0.57 -28.49
C LYS A 520 18.24 0.69 -27.20
N GLU A 521 17.60 0.50 -26.06
CA GLU A 521 18.31 0.35 -24.80
C GLU A 521 19.19 -0.93 -24.83
N ILE A 522 20.44 -0.82 -24.38
CA ILE A 522 21.38 -1.93 -24.28
C ILE A 522 21.33 -2.47 -22.86
N VAL A 523 20.64 -3.59 -22.66
CA VAL A 523 20.66 -4.30 -21.37
C VAL A 523 21.87 -5.24 -21.34
N ASP A 524 22.94 -4.81 -20.69
CA ASP A 524 24.08 -5.66 -20.36
C ASP A 524 23.61 -6.79 -19.42
N GLY A 525 23.39 -7.99 -19.99
CA GLY A 525 22.87 -9.16 -19.26
C GLY A 525 23.79 -9.71 -18.15
N THR A 526 24.99 -9.14 -17.98
CA THR A 526 25.90 -9.35 -16.85
C THR A 526 25.64 -8.42 -15.67
N THR A 527 24.78 -7.39 -15.82
CA THR A 527 24.31 -6.54 -14.72
C THR A 527 23.12 -7.17 -14.01
N SER A 528 23.38 -8.20 -13.19
CA SER A 528 22.39 -8.69 -12.21
C SER A 528 22.07 -7.57 -11.22
N LYS A 529 20.99 -6.81 -11.48
CA LYS A 529 20.60 -5.65 -10.68
C LYS A 529 20.48 -6.04 -9.20
N ALA A 530 21.26 -5.40 -8.34
CA ALA A 530 21.05 -5.46 -6.91
C ALA A 530 19.60 -5.00 -6.60
N PRO A 531 18.89 -5.65 -5.66
CA PRO A 531 17.48 -5.38 -5.43
C PRO A 531 17.25 -3.96 -4.87
N ARG A 532 16.84 -3.02 -5.72
CA ARG A 532 16.32 -1.72 -5.28
C ARG A 532 14.96 -1.94 -4.61
N LEU A 533 14.91 -1.80 -3.29
CA LEU A 533 13.68 -1.87 -2.50
C LEU A 533 12.76 -0.68 -2.83
N ARG A 534 11.63 -0.92 -3.51
CA ARG A 534 10.64 0.13 -3.80
C ARG A 534 9.73 0.34 -2.59
N ILE A 535 10.05 1.30 -1.73
CA ILE A 535 9.16 1.73 -0.64
C ILE A 535 8.03 2.56 -1.23
N THR A 536 6.83 1.98 -1.31
CA THR A 536 5.59 2.75 -1.46
C THR A 536 5.17 3.25 -0.09
N LYS A 537 5.33 4.56 0.15
CA LYS A 537 4.66 5.27 1.25
C LYS A 537 3.65 6.26 0.66
N SER A 538 2.53 6.40 1.36
CA SER A 538 1.56 7.46 1.12
C SER A 538 1.99 8.78 1.80
N ASP A 539 1.33 9.85 1.37
CA ASP A 539 1.08 11.12 2.08
C ASP A 539 2.11 11.72 3.08
N GLY A 540 2.76 12.80 2.63
CA GLY A 540 2.85 14.04 3.42
C GLY A 540 4.19 14.41 4.04
N THR A 541 4.87 15.40 3.46
CA THR A 541 5.99 16.13 4.07
C THR A 541 5.55 17.41 4.76
N VAL A 542 6.27 17.82 5.82
CA VAL A 542 6.18 19.14 6.45
C VAL A 542 7.52 19.46 7.13
N LYS A 543 8.04 20.69 6.98
CA LYS A 543 9.46 21.03 7.22
C LYS A 543 9.61 22.31 8.05
N TYR A 544 10.19 22.22 9.24
CA TYR A 544 10.19 23.31 10.23
C TYR A 544 11.41 24.26 10.06
N ASP A 545 11.36 25.21 9.11
CA ASP A 545 12.36 26.29 8.92
C ASP A 545 11.77 27.67 9.22
N VAL A 546 12.58 28.65 9.69
CA VAL A 546 12.00 29.89 10.23
C VAL A 546 12.89 31.08 10.59
N SER A 547 12.21 32.23 10.67
CA SER A 547 12.49 33.40 11.49
C SER A 547 11.97 33.36 12.96
N THR A 548 11.12 32.39 13.35
CA THR A 548 10.57 32.24 14.73
C THR A 548 10.36 30.79 15.22
N ASN A 549 9.42 30.01 14.62
CA ASN A 549 9.07 28.59 14.89
C ASN A 549 8.01 28.02 13.86
N VAL A 550 8.20 28.00 12.53
CA VAL A 550 7.13 27.75 11.49
C VAL A 550 7.54 27.31 10.04
N VAL A 551 7.45 26.02 9.68
CA VAL A 551 6.53 25.58 8.58
C VAL A 551 7.01 25.22 7.12
N CYS A 552 7.93 25.98 6.48
CA CYS A 552 7.90 26.19 5.01
C CYS A 552 8.54 25.15 4.01
N ILE A 553 8.04 25.16 2.76
CA ILE A 553 8.53 24.46 1.53
C ILE A 553 8.41 25.41 0.30
N GLU A 554 9.20 25.17 -0.76
CA GLU A 554 9.14 25.71 -2.16
C GLU A 554 9.95 26.97 -2.53
N ASP A 555 9.79 27.44 -3.78
CA ASP A 555 10.79 28.01 -4.70
C ASP A 555 11.47 29.35 -4.29
N GLY A 556 12.61 29.66 -4.94
CA GLY A 556 13.54 30.71 -4.50
C GLY A 556 13.51 32.04 -5.27
N ASP A 557 14.24 33.03 -4.75
CA ASP A 557 14.66 34.22 -5.50
C ASP A 557 15.99 34.80 -4.95
N ASN A 558 16.61 35.71 -5.69
CA ASN A 558 18.03 36.10 -5.62
C ASN A 558 18.36 37.04 -4.41
N ALA A 559 19.60 37.28 -3.95
CA ALA A 559 20.89 37.32 -4.67
C ALA A 559 22.19 37.19 -3.81
N TYR A 560 23.27 36.85 -4.50
CA TYR A 560 24.73 36.86 -4.22
C TYR A 560 25.35 37.62 -3.02
N ASN A 561 26.45 37.03 -2.50
CA ASN A 561 27.77 37.68 -2.53
C ASN A 561 28.94 36.67 -2.53
N VAL A 562 30.13 37.08 -2.97
CA VAL A 562 31.31 36.22 -3.25
C VAL A 562 32.54 36.68 -2.47
N MET A 563 33.35 35.75 -1.91
CA MET A 563 34.83 35.86 -1.97
C MET A 563 35.59 34.58 -1.62
N ASN A 564 36.81 34.50 -2.15
CA ASN A 564 37.67 33.32 -2.18
C ASN A 564 38.40 33.06 -0.84
N ASN A 565 38.56 31.79 -0.47
CA ASN A 565 39.88 31.13 -0.45
C ASN A 565 39.74 29.61 -0.20
N SER A 566 40.76 28.85 -0.61
CA SER A 566 40.75 27.38 -0.55
C SER A 566 40.64 26.86 0.89
N THR A 567 39.57 26.14 1.20
CA THR A 567 39.43 25.37 2.45
C THR A 567 38.43 24.23 2.21
N ILE A 568 38.84 22.98 2.41
CA ILE A 568 37.93 21.82 2.35
C ILE A 568 37.07 21.82 3.62
N ASN A 569 35.85 22.34 3.53
CA ASN A 569 34.89 22.34 4.62
C ASN A 569 33.93 21.14 4.50
N ILE A 570 34.25 20.03 5.15
CA ILE A 570 33.26 18.99 5.41
C ILE A 570 32.33 19.50 6.51
N ASN A 571 31.08 19.81 6.14
CA ASN A 571 30.04 20.24 7.07
C ASN A 571 29.34 19.03 7.70
N ASP A 572 29.86 18.57 8.83
CA ASP A 572 29.07 17.87 9.86
C ASP A 572 29.28 18.56 11.23
N LYS A 573 28.32 18.47 12.15
CA LYS A 573 28.12 19.48 13.22
C LYS A 573 28.17 18.93 14.67
N GLY A 574 29.36 18.75 15.29
CA GLY A 574 29.39 18.28 16.70
C GLY A 574 30.64 18.39 17.63
N VAL A 575 31.85 18.78 17.18
CA VAL A 575 33.08 18.95 18.01
C VAL A 575 33.74 17.66 18.60
N GLY A 576 35.09 17.54 18.63
CA GLY A 576 35.74 16.76 19.71
C GLY A 576 36.99 15.85 19.51
N LEU A 577 38.00 16.21 18.71
CA LEU A 577 39.42 15.74 18.80
C LEU A 577 39.73 14.19 18.76
N ILE A 578 40.39 13.73 17.68
CA ILE A 578 41.81 13.23 17.63
C ILE A 578 42.26 12.19 18.72
N LYS A 579 43.12 11.18 18.54
CA LYS A 579 43.97 10.55 17.47
C LYS A 579 43.78 9.00 17.62
N LYS A 580 44.54 8.02 17.10
CA LYS A 580 45.86 7.93 16.40
C LYS A 580 45.93 6.61 15.56
N GLU A 581 46.76 6.61 14.51
CA GLU A 581 47.40 5.45 13.85
C GLU A 581 46.54 4.39 13.15
N VAL A 582 45.23 4.38 13.35
CA VAL A 582 44.27 4.34 12.24
C VAL A 582 43.54 5.68 12.26
N GLN A 583 43.18 6.25 11.10
CA GLN A 583 42.24 7.38 11.05
C GLN A 583 40.81 6.86 11.01
N THR A 584 40.40 6.23 12.12
CA THR A 584 39.01 5.95 12.42
C THR A 584 38.29 7.28 12.54
N LEU A 585 37.32 7.54 11.65
CA LEU A 585 36.61 8.82 11.60
C LEU A 585 35.68 8.97 12.82
N LYS A 586 36.21 9.50 13.93
CA LYS A 586 35.38 10.15 14.96
C LYS A 586 34.58 11.24 14.25
N SER A 587 33.27 11.33 14.52
CA SER A 587 32.27 12.13 13.79
C SER A 587 32.51 13.63 13.66
N ASN A 588 33.61 14.15 14.21
CA ASN A 588 33.93 15.57 14.32
C ASN A 588 35.38 15.87 13.93
N TRP A 589 35.78 15.34 12.77
CA TRP A 589 37.10 15.57 12.19
C TRP A 589 37.05 16.53 11.00
N VAL A 590 37.45 17.78 11.25
CA VAL A 590 37.83 18.73 10.18
C VAL A 590 39.35 18.75 10.11
N GLY A 591 39.91 18.51 8.93
CA GLY A 591 41.34 18.51 8.69
C GLY A 591 41.66 18.29 7.21
N GLU A 592 42.93 18.54 6.85
CA GLU A 592 43.41 18.32 5.48
C GLU A 592 43.53 16.82 5.19
N PHE A 593 42.69 16.34 4.27
CA PHE A 593 42.78 14.98 3.78
C PHE A 593 43.99 14.85 2.86
N SER A 594 44.83 13.84 3.10
CA SER A 594 46.00 13.58 2.24
C SER A 594 45.62 12.55 1.19
N ALA A 595 45.82 12.90 -0.08
CA ALA A 595 45.61 11.97 -1.19
C ALA A 595 46.44 10.70 -0.97
N ASN A 596 45.86 9.54 -1.30
CA ASN A 596 46.41 8.19 -1.09
C ASN A 596 46.45 7.70 0.38
N SER A 597 45.94 8.45 1.36
CA SER A 597 45.68 7.92 2.71
C SER A 597 44.43 7.03 2.75
N ASP A 598 44.47 6.00 3.62
CA ASP A 598 43.33 5.15 3.96
C ASP A 598 42.47 5.80 5.06
N TYR A 599 41.17 5.97 4.79
CA TYR A 599 40.17 6.51 5.71
C TYR A 599 39.20 5.42 6.11
N GLY A 600 39.08 5.16 7.42
CA GLY A 600 38.39 3.99 7.93
C GLY A 600 37.11 4.29 8.69
N PHE A 601 36.12 3.42 8.54
CA PHE A 601 35.02 3.28 9.49
C PHE A 601 35.14 1.92 10.17
N GLU A 602 35.00 1.91 11.48
CA GLU A 602 35.27 0.76 12.36
C GLU A 602 34.07 0.61 13.29
N LYS A 603 33.55 -0.60 13.42
CA LYS A 603 32.34 -0.85 14.22
C LYS A 603 32.38 -2.19 14.94
N THR A 604 32.40 -2.10 16.26
CA THR A 604 32.10 -3.21 17.15
C THR A 604 30.60 -3.52 17.12
N LEU A 605 30.25 -4.78 16.88
CA LEU A 605 28.90 -5.33 16.90
C LEU A 605 28.83 -6.51 17.88
N ARG A 606 27.67 -6.75 18.49
CA ARG A 606 27.43 -7.91 19.38
C ARG A 606 26.15 -8.61 18.97
N ASN A 607 26.24 -9.93 18.81
CA ASN A 607 25.08 -10.79 18.57
C ASN A 607 24.55 -11.34 19.91
N ASN A 608 23.38 -10.87 20.36
CA ASN A 608 22.67 -11.41 21.53
C ASN A 608 21.45 -12.28 21.11
N THR A 609 21.40 -12.74 19.86
CA THR A 609 20.43 -13.75 19.42
C THR A 609 20.94 -15.17 19.69
N ASP A 610 20.10 -16.17 19.49
CA ASP A 610 20.42 -17.60 19.64
C ASP A 610 20.81 -18.31 18.33
N GLU A 611 21.05 -17.54 17.26
CA GLU A 611 21.60 -18.01 15.98
C GLU A 611 22.77 -17.11 15.53
N PRO A 612 23.69 -17.56 14.67
CA PRO A 612 24.72 -16.68 14.09
C PRO A 612 24.10 -15.59 13.20
N VAL A 613 24.66 -14.37 13.22
CA VAL A 613 24.17 -13.22 12.44
C VAL A 613 25.21 -12.79 11.42
N ASN A 614 24.85 -12.78 10.14
CA ASN A 614 25.69 -12.29 9.06
C ASN A 614 25.56 -10.76 8.97
N ALA A 615 26.66 -10.03 9.21
CA ALA A 615 26.68 -8.57 9.18
C ALA A 615 27.72 -8.05 8.17
N ILE A 616 27.38 -7.01 7.40
CA ILE A 616 28.31 -6.37 6.45
C ILE A 616 28.26 -4.84 6.63
N LEU A 617 29.37 -4.27 7.08
CA LEU A 617 29.63 -2.84 7.11
C LEU A 617 30.07 -2.39 5.71
N ILE A 618 29.47 -1.34 5.16
CA ILE A 618 29.74 -0.82 3.82
C ILE A 618 29.96 0.69 3.93
N THR A 619 31.16 1.17 3.62
CA THR A 619 31.42 2.60 3.43
C THR A 619 31.45 2.90 1.93
N ALA A 620 30.87 4.02 1.54
CA ALA A 620 30.94 4.57 0.19
C ALA A 620 31.36 6.05 0.25
N LEU A 621 32.29 6.44 -0.62
CA LEU A 621 32.74 7.81 -0.81
C LEU A 621 31.94 8.44 -1.95
N PHE A 622 31.55 9.69 -1.74
CA PHE A 622 30.80 10.53 -2.67
C PHE A 622 31.56 11.83 -2.93
N ASP A 623 31.37 12.42 -4.10
CA ASP A 623 31.79 13.81 -4.34
C ASP A 623 30.72 14.81 -3.88
N GLU A 624 31.00 16.10 -4.09
CA GLU A 624 30.11 17.23 -3.80
C GLU A 624 28.79 17.26 -4.60
N ASN A 625 28.62 16.36 -5.58
CA ASN A 625 27.42 16.22 -6.42
C ASN A 625 26.68 14.90 -6.15
N ASP A 626 26.93 14.26 -5.01
CA ASP A 626 26.34 12.95 -4.62
C ASP A 626 26.70 11.76 -5.52
N ASN A 627 27.72 11.88 -6.40
CA ASN A 627 28.20 10.74 -7.20
C ASN A 627 29.06 9.79 -6.36
N MET A 628 28.73 8.49 -6.36
CA MET A 628 29.53 7.48 -5.64
C MET A 628 30.85 7.20 -6.36
N ILE A 629 31.95 7.65 -5.77
CA ILE A 629 33.32 7.56 -6.31
C ILE A 629 33.93 6.17 -6.10
N THR A 630 33.70 5.56 -4.94
CA THR A 630 34.21 4.24 -4.58
C THR A 630 33.50 3.72 -3.33
N ALA A 631 33.50 2.41 -3.12
CA ALA A 631 32.95 1.78 -1.92
C ALA A 631 33.83 0.60 -1.48
N ASN A 632 33.81 0.30 -0.19
CA ASN A 632 34.43 -0.89 0.39
C ASN A 632 33.51 -1.49 1.47
N SER A 633 33.55 -2.81 1.61
CA SER A 633 32.71 -3.58 2.52
C SER A 633 33.52 -4.60 3.32
N CYS A 634 33.29 -4.64 4.63
CA CYS A 634 33.82 -5.65 5.55
C CYS A 634 32.64 -6.37 6.18
N GLY A 635 32.65 -7.70 6.18
CA GLY A 635 31.54 -8.49 6.72
C GLY A 635 32.00 -9.83 7.26
N ASP A 636 31.22 -10.35 8.21
CA ASP A 636 31.54 -11.53 9.01
C ASP A 636 30.25 -12.19 9.53
N GLU A 637 30.35 -13.45 9.97
CA GLU A 637 29.28 -14.16 10.68
C GLU A 637 29.54 -14.11 12.19
N ILE A 638 28.77 -13.29 12.89
CA ILE A 638 28.93 -13.07 14.34
C ILE A 638 28.28 -14.23 15.09
N GLY A 639 29.08 -15.04 15.80
CA GLY A 639 28.58 -16.15 16.60
C GLY A 639 27.72 -15.72 17.79
N ILE A 640 27.05 -16.69 18.39
CA ILE A 640 26.08 -16.48 19.49
C ILE A 640 26.80 -15.92 20.73
N GLY A 641 26.40 -14.71 21.16
CA GLY A 641 27.02 -13.98 22.27
C GLY A 641 28.35 -13.32 21.93
N GLU A 642 28.86 -13.49 20.71
CA GLU A 642 30.17 -12.99 20.30
C GLU A 642 30.15 -11.50 19.94
N VAL A 643 31.35 -10.93 19.90
CA VAL A 643 31.61 -9.54 19.54
C VAL A 643 32.55 -9.54 18.34
N CYS A 644 32.07 -8.98 17.21
CA CYS A 644 32.86 -8.81 15.99
C CYS A 644 33.17 -7.33 15.77
N GLU A 645 34.30 -7.04 15.14
CA GLU A 645 34.74 -5.70 14.78
C GLU A 645 34.86 -5.62 13.25
N LEU A 646 33.88 -4.98 12.61
CA LEU A 646 33.89 -4.77 11.17
C LEU A 646 34.61 -3.46 10.85
N ALA A 647 35.59 -3.50 9.94
CA ALA A 647 36.40 -2.34 9.57
C ALA A 647 36.48 -2.18 8.05
N THR A 648 35.87 -1.12 7.53
CA THR A 648 36.00 -0.68 6.13
C THR A 648 37.11 0.36 6.01
N ASN A 649 37.82 0.37 4.90
CA ASN A 649 38.75 1.45 4.53
C ASN A 649 38.53 1.92 3.09
N ILE A 650 38.56 3.22 2.86
CA ILE A 650 38.55 3.83 1.54
C ILE A 650 39.81 4.66 1.34
N LYS A 651 40.42 4.51 0.16
CA LYS A 651 41.45 5.44 -0.33
C LYS A 651 40.77 6.57 -1.07
N LEU A 652 41.06 7.80 -0.68
CA LEU A 652 40.70 8.95 -1.50
C LEU A 652 41.44 8.87 -2.85
N PRO A 653 40.75 9.16 -3.96
CA PRO A 653 41.38 9.12 -5.28
C PRO A 653 42.45 10.21 -5.40
N ASN A 654 43.48 9.94 -6.19
CA ASN A 654 44.63 10.82 -6.35
C ASN A 654 44.32 11.93 -7.39
N ILE A 655 43.43 12.85 -7.04
CA ILE A 655 42.84 13.89 -7.90
C ILE A 655 43.22 15.28 -7.37
N ASP A 656 43.23 16.28 -8.25
CA ASP A 656 43.54 17.68 -7.91
C ASP A 656 42.51 18.25 -6.91
N VAL A 657 42.97 19.11 -6.00
CA VAL A 657 42.33 19.34 -4.68
C VAL A 657 41.18 20.37 -4.70
N THR A 658 40.41 20.41 -5.80
CA THR A 658 39.30 21.37 -5.98
C THR A 658 37.92 20.83 -5.64
N THR A 659 37.72 19.52 -5.72
CA THR A 659 36.41 18.86 -5.53
C THR A 659 36.25 18.40 -4.09
N GLY A 660 35.12 18.75 -3.46
CA GLY A 660 34.73 18.22 -2.15
C GLY A 660 34.37 16.73 -2.23
N TYR A 661 34.67 16.00 -1.15
CA TYR A 661 34.26 14.61 -0.97
C TYR A 661 33.70 14.40 0.43
N TYR A 662 32.77 13.47 0.57
CA TYR A 662 32.23 13.02 1.85
C TYR A 662 31.89 11.52 1.80
N ALA A 663 31.63 10.87 2.94
CA ALA A 663 31.37 9.44 2.99
C ALA A 663 30.04 9.10 3.67
N LYS A 664 29.29 8.15 3.10
CA LYS A 664 28.14 7.50 3.74
C LYS A 664 28.58 6.10 4.16
N THR A 665 28.33 5.71 5.41
CA THR A 665 28.51 4.31 5.84
C THR A 665 27.15 3.70 6.18
N LEU A 666 26.96 2.44 5.82
CA LEU A 666 25.76 1.64 6.03
C LEU A 666 26.14 0.31 6.70
N LEU A 667 25.24 -0.30 7.45
CA LEU A 667 25.33 -1.70 7.87
C LEU A 667 24.19 -2.51 7.26
N TRP A 668 24.52 -3.68 6.73
CA TRP A 668 23.57 -4.74 6.41
C TRP A 668 23.58 -5.80 7.52
N ASP A 669 22.41 -6.30 7.92
CA ASP A 669 22.25 -7.29 9.00
C ASP A 669 21.69 -8.65 8.54
N GLY A 670 21.70 -8.91 7.24
CA GLY A 670 21.04 -10.05 6.60
C GLY A 670 19.62 -9.74 6.11
N GLU A 671 18.89 -8.84 6.78
CA GLU A 671 17.48 -8.51 6.51
C GLU A 671 17.27 -7.05 6.09
N ASN A 672 18.04 -6.11 6.65
CA ASN A 672 17.84 -4.67 6.61
C ASN A 672 19.13 -3.92 6.24
N MET A 673 18.99 -2.73 5.64
CA MET A 673 20.07 -1.75 5.45
C MET A 673 19.87 -0.56 6.39
N LEU A 674 20.85 -0.25 7.22
CA LEU A 674 20.79 0.79 8.24
C LEU A 674 21.89 1.86 8.01
N PRO A 675 21.58 3.17 8.06
CA PRO A 675 22.59 4.22 7.91
C PRO A 675 23.36 4.46 9.22
N MET A 676 24.69 4.58 9.14
CA MET A 676 25.56 4.83 10.29
C MET A 676 25.54 6.32 10.68
N GLY A 677 24.75 6.67 11.70
CA GLY A 677 24.85 7.97 12.37
C GLY A 677 26.00 8.05 13.39
N GLU A 678 26.15 9.19 14.07
CA GLU A 678 27.22 9.45 15.06
C GLU A 678 27.27 8.49 16.26
N THR A 679 26.23 7.69 16.50
CA THR A 679 26.13 6.79 17.66
C THR A 679 27.27 5.77 17.65
N LYS A 680 28.16 5.85 18.65
CA LYS A 680 29.37 5.00 18.74
C LYS A 680 29.10 3.51 18.79
N GLU A 681 27.97 3.09 19.36
CA GLU A 681 27.49 1.72 19.35
C GLU A 681 26.38 1.55 18.29
N TYR A 682 26.06 0.32 17.90
CA TYR A 682 24.98 -0.02 16.95
C TYR A 682 23.98 -0.98 17.63
N PRO A 683 22.82 -1.31 17.03
CA PRO A 683 21.80 -2.06 17.73
C PRO A 683 22.31 -3.45 18.08
N VAL A 684 22.25 -3.76 19.37
CA VAL A 684 22.37 -5.13 19.87
C VAL A 684 21.26 -5.96 19.22
N TYR A 685 21.64 -7.06 18.57
CA TYR A 685 20.67 -7.97 17.97
C TYR A 685 19.99 -8.79 19.06
N TYR A 686 18.68 -8.63 19.21
CA TYR A 686 17.88 -9.30 20.24
C TYR A 686 17.08 -10.45 19.63
N ASN A 687 16.95 -11.55 20.37
CA ASN A 687 16.21 -12.73 19.91
C ASN A 687 14.71 -12.39 19.84
N PRO A 688 14.03 -12.55 18.69
CA PRO A 688 12.63 -12.14 18.52
C PRO A 688 11.65 -12.97 19.38
N GLU A 689 12.07 -14.12 19.90
CA GLU A 689 11.31 -14.95 20.82
C GLU A 689 11.63 -14.64 22.30
N GLU A 690 12.56 -13.74 22.61
CA GLU A 690 13.03 -13.58 23.99
C GLU A 690 12.04 -12.87 24.92
N VAL A 691 12.00 -13.40 26.14
CA VAL A 691 11.33 -12.80 27.29
C VAL A 691 12.37 -12.69 28.41
N VAL A 692 12.64 -11.45 28.83
CA VAL A 692 13.56 -11.17 29.94
C VAL A 692 12.75 -10.98 31.22
N VAL A 693 13.22 -11.56 32.33
CA VAL A 693 12.54 -11.49 33.64
C VAL A 693 13.45 -10.89 34.68
N LYS A 694 12.92 -9.94 35.44
CA LYS A 694 13.60 -9.25 36.53
C LYS A 694 12.84 -9.43 37.83
N VAL A 695 13.29 -10.37 38.66
CA VAL A 695 12.78 -10.57 40.02
C VAL A 695 13.50 -9.58 40.94
N TYR A 696 12.73 -8.81 41.70
CA TYR A 696 13.25 -7.80 42.62
C TYR A 696 13.61 -8.41 43.99
N ASP A 697 14.12 -7.58 44.90
CA ASP A 697 14.22 -7.96 46.31
C ASP A 697 12.84 -8.09 46.95
N VAL A 698 12.73 -8.95 47.97
CA VAL A 698 11.49 -9.12 48.75
C VAL A 698 11.27 -7.84 49.58
N ALA A 699 10.12 -7.20 49.40
CA ALA A 699 9.77 -6.00 50.16
C ALA A 699 9.65 -6.31 51.67
N SER A 700 10.01 -5.34 52.52
CA SER A 700 9.92 -5.50 53.97
C SER A 700 8.47 -5.82 54.39
N GLY A 701 8.25 -7.01 54.96
CA GLY A 701 6.91 -7.50 55.35
C GLY A 701 6.18 -8.33 54.28
N ALA A 702 6.79 -8.59 53.12
CA ALA A 702 6.25 -9.51 52.11
C ALA A 702 6.93 -10.90 52.19
N SER A 703 6.22 -11.95 51.79
CA SER A 703 6.79 -13.31 51.66
C SER A 703 7.47 -13.57 50.31
N TYR A 704 7.16 -12.75 49.29
CA TYR A 704 7.65 -12.90 47.92
C TYR A 704 7.97 -11.54 47.29
N ALA A 705 8.84 -11.53 46.28
CA ALA A 705 9.21 -10.36 45.50
C ALA A 705 8.28 -10.12 44.31
N SER A 706 8.08 -8.85 43.94
CA SER A 706 7.51 -8.52 42.62
C SER A 706 8.49 -8.87 41.50
N PHE A 707 8.01 -9.01 40.27
CA PHE A 707 8.86 -9.16 39.10
C PHE A 707 8.32 -8.40 37.88
N ASP A 708 9.22 -7.94 37.01
CA ASP A 708 8.87 -7.39 35.70
C ASP A 708 9.22 -8.39 34.60
N VAL A 709 8.38 -8.43 33.57
CA VAL A 709 8.49 -9.29 32.39
C VAL A 709 8.61 -8.42 31.15
N PHE A 710 9.69 -8.55 30.38
CA PHE A 710 9.95 -7.78 29.18
C PHE A 710 9.83 -8.67 27.95
N VAL A 711 8.74 -8.51 27.21
CA VAL A 711 8.47 -9.25 25.96
C VAL A 711 9.03 -8.49 24.77
N LYS A 712 9.78 -9.15 23.89
CA LYS A 712 10.45 -8.51 22.76
C LYS A 712 9.47 -7.94 21.72
N GLY A 713 9.65 -6.66 21.33
CA GLY A 713 8.91 -6.03 20.24
C GLY A 713 9.35 -6.52 18.85
N THR A 714 8.50 -6.34 17.84
CA THR A 714 8.53 -7.03 16.52
C THR A 714 9.82 -7.00 15.70
N LYS A 715 10.75 -6.07 15.95
CA LYS A 715 12.02 -5.92 15.20
C LYS A 715 13.23 -6.39 16.03
N LYS A 716 14.01 -7.35 15.49
CA LYS A 716 15.25 -7.90 16.12
C LYS A 716 16.25 -6.81 16.53
N THR A 717 16.45 -5.82 15.66
CA THR A 717 17.36 -4.66 15.84
C THR A 717 16.80 -3.57 16.76
N SER A 718 15.51 -3.60 17.09
CA SER A 718 14.94 -2.62 18.00
C SER A 718 15.18 -3.05 19.45
N ASN A 719 15.70 -2.15 20.27
CA ASN A 719 15.78 -2.36 21.71
C ASN A 719 14.43 -2.18 22.43
N MET A 720 13.30 -2.12 21.72
CA MET A 720 11.96 -1.96 22.29
C MET A 720 11.30 -3.30 22.68
N TYR A 721 10.62 -3.26 23.83
CA TYR A 721 9.94 -4.35 24.52
C TYR A 721 8.61 -3.84 25.11
N THR A 722 7.66 -4.76 25.33
CA THR A 722 6.50 -4.54 26.22
C THR A 722 6.85 -5.05 27.62
N MET A 723 6.95 -4.15 28.61
CA MET A 723 7.19 -4.48 30.02
C MET A 723 5.86 -4.68 30.74
N TYR A 724 5.56 -5.89 31.18
CA TYR A 724 4.43 -6.23 32.05
C TYR A 724 4.90 -6.31 33.51
N LYS A 725 4.23 -5.60 34.42
CA LYS A 725 4.59 -5.56 35.84
C LYS A 725 3.75 -6.53 36.66
N PHE A 726 4.35 -7.64 37.11
CA PHE A 726 3.74 -8.59 38.05
C PHE A 726 4.04 -8.12 39.49
N GLN A 727 3.18 -7.25 40.00
CA GLN A 727 3.35 -6.68 41.34
C GLN A 727 2.74 -7.60 42.39
N HIS A 728 3.57 -8.07 43.33
CA HIS A 728 3.10 -8.67 44.57
C HIS A 728 2.50 -7.58 45.47
N ILE A 729 1.21 -7.68 45.74
CA ILE A 729 0.46 -6.89 46.71
C ILE A 729 0.44 -7.67 48.02
N ASN A 730 0.78 -7.01 49.12
CA ASN A 730 0.48 -7.48 50.48
C ASN A 730 -0.04 -6.29 51.29
N ASN A 731 -1.36 -6.15 51.32
CA ASN A 731 -2.07 -5.10 52.05
C ASN A 731 -2.70 -5.71 53.30
N GLU A 732 -2.13 -5.42 54.47
CA GLU A 732 -2.78 -5.74 55.74
C GLU A 732 -3.90 -4.73 56.04
N ARG A 733 -5.02 -5.25 56.55
CA ARG A 733 -6.30 -4.55 56.76
C ARG A 733 -6.19 -3.27 57.59
N ILE A 734 -6.76 -2.18 57.08
CA ILE A 734 -7.05 -0.94 57.85
C ILE A 734 -8.53 -0.61 57.62
N GLU A 735 -9.33 -0.64 58.69
CA GLU A 735 -10.78 -0.46 58.63
C GLU A 735 -11.21 0.98 58.32
N GLN A 736 -12.18 1.17 57.41
CA GLN A 736 -13.31 2.06 57.72
C GLN A 736 -14.59 1.79 56.89
N ASP A 737 -15.63 1.36 57.62
CA ASP A 737 -17.09 1.50 57.49
C ASP A 737 -17.80 1.60 56.11
N TYR A 738 -18.91 0.86 56.01
CA TYR A 738 -19.86 0.78 54.88
C TYR A 738 -20.71 2.05 54.64
N THR A 739 -20.71 3.04 55.55
CA THR A 739 -21.72 4.14 55.55
C THR A 739 -21.20 5.53 55.21
N SER A 740 -19.89 5.72 55.02
CA SER A 740 -19.30 6.99 54.59
C SER A 740 -18.47 6.79 53.34
N GLY A 741 -18.74 7.57 52.29
CA GLY A 741 -18.08 7.46 50.96
C GLY A 741 -16.61 7.89 50.98
N ALA A 742 -15.76 7.09 51.60
CA ALA A 742 -14.31 7.23 51.68
C ALA A 742 -13.63 5.88 51.36
N ASN A 743 -12.36 5.93 50.95
CA ASN A 743 -11.68 4.79 50.32
C ASN A 743 -11.61 3.54 51.21
N VAL A 744 -12.38 2.51 50.87
CA VAL A 744 -12.20 1.14 51.38
C VAL A 744 -10.80 0.66 51.03
N ARG A 745 -10.08 0.08 51.99
CA ARG A 745 -8.75 -0.52 51.77
C ARG A 745 -8.84 -2.04 51.82
N GLN A 746 -8.21 -2.65 50.84
CA GLN A 746 -8.33 -4.06 50.49
C GLN A 746 -7.49 -4.91 51.44
N ASP A 747 -8.08 -5.90 52.09
CA ASP A 747 -7.34 -7.01 52.70
C ASP A 747 -6.95 -7.96 51.56
N ALA A 748 -5.66 -8.02 51.22
CA ALA A 748 -5.24 -8.64 49.97
C ALA A 748 -3.76 -9.05 49.95
N THR A 749 -3.50 -10.33 49.64
CA THR A 749 -2.16 -10.86 49.36
C THR A 749 -2.21 -11.61 48.03
N LEU A 750 -1.66 -11.05 46.95
CA LEU A 750 -1.65 -11.68 45.62
C LEU A 750 -0.69 -10.99 44.65
N TYR A 751 -0.37 -11.63 43.53
CA TYR A 751 0.20 -10.94 42.37
C TYR A 751 -0.92 -10.35 41.51
N ARG A 752 -0.66 -9.17 40.93
CA ARG A 752 -1.52 -8.51 39.94
C ARG A 752 -0.70 -7.98 38.76
N VAL A 753 -1.22 -8.11 37.53
CA VAL A 753 -0.66 -7.43 36.34
C VAL A 753 -1.33 -6.06 36.17
N LYS A 754 -1.00 -5.13 37.07
CA LYS A 754 -1.71 -3.83 37.17
C LYS A 754 -1.45 -2.88 35.99
N THR A 755 -0.30 -3.01 35.33
CA THR A 755 0.19 -2.02 34.35
C THR A 755 1.20 -2.65 33.37
N ALA A 756 1.27 -2.11 32.15
CA ALA A 756 2.27 -2.46 31.15
C ALA A 756 2.80 -1.21 30.40
N PHE A 757 4.03 -1.28 29.91
CA PHE A 757 4.75 -0.11 29.34
C PHE A 757 5.58 -0.46 28.11
N LYS A 758 5.68 0.52 27.20
CA LYS A 758 6.74 0.62 26.19
C LYS A 758 8.08 0.77 26.93
N ALA A 759 9.03 -0.14 26.73
CA ALA A 759 10.31 -0.14 27.43
C ALA A 759 11.50 -0.32 26.47
N ALA A 760 12.56 0.46 26.67
CA ALA A 760 13.77 0.43 25.87
C ALA A 760 14.91 -0.25 26.65
N ARG A 761 15.45 -1.38 26.17
CA ARG A 761 16.59 -2.07 26.77
C ARG A 761 17.86 -1.23 26.55
N THR A 762 18.55 -0.90 27.65
CA THR A 762 19.74 -0.05 27.68
C THR A 762 21.00 -0.78 28.14
N ASP A 763 20.84 -1.98 28.70
CA ASP A 763 21.90 -2.93 29.05
C ASP A 763 21.28 -4.34 29.10
N GLU A 764 22.09 -5.38 29.32
CA GLU A 764 21.65 -6.79 29.34
C GLU A 764 20.39 -7.01 30.20
N PHE A 765 20.31 -6.38 31.38
CA PHE A 765 19.16 -6.45 32.29
C PHE A 765 18.66 -5.07 32.79
N THR A 766 18.92 -4.02 32.02
CA THR A 766 18.49 -2.65 32.31
C THR A 766 17.56 -2.14 31.22
N PHE A 767 16.44 -1.55 31.62
CA PHE A 767 15.40 -1.06 30.73
C PHE A 767 14.92 0.31 31.19
N THR A 768 14.81 1.25 30.26
CA THR A 768 14.16 2.56 30.46
C THR A 768 12.68 2.44 30.13
N ARG A 769 11.82 2.67 31.12
CA ARG A 769 10.36 2.72 30.96
C ARG A 769 9.94 4.01 30.24
N GLY A 770 9.12 3.87 29.21
CA GLY A 770 8.44 4.95 28.50
C GLY A 770 6.91 4.88 28.67
N THR A 771 6.18 5.14 27.60
CA THR A 771 4.70 5.25 27.54
C THR A 771 3.97 4.06 28.15
N GLN A 772 2.87 4.33 28.85
CA GLN A 772 1.99 3.30 29.42
C GLN A 772 1.04 2.74 28.35
N VAL A 773 1.03 1.41 28.18
CA VAL A 773 0.24 0.69 27.16
C VAL A 773 -0.85 -0.22 27.75
N LEU A 774 -0.93 -0.27 29.08
CA LEU A 774 -2.08 -0.78 29.84
C LEU A 774 -2.25 0.16 31.03
N GLN A 775 -3.42 0.81 31.17
CA GLN A 775 -3.69 1.73 32.28
C GLN A 775 -3.73 0.97 33.62
N GLU A 776 -3.81 1.71 34.73
CA GLU A 776 -4.02 1.10 36.04
C GLU A 776 -5.41 0.43 36.09
N GLY A 777 -5.46 -0.88 35.90
CA GLY A 777 -6.70 -1.64 35.81
C GLY A 777 -6.47 -3.14 35.92
N GLU A 778 -7.50 -3.91 35.56
CA GLU A 778 -7.49 -5.37 35.64
C GLU A 778 -7.42 -5.98 34.25
N ILE A 779 -6.66 -7.06 34.14
CA ILE A 779 -6.83 -8.12 33.14
C ILE A 779 -7.36 -9.43 33.77
N GLU A 780 -7.54 -9.41 35.09
CA GLU A 780 -8.04 -10.51 35.91
C GLU A 780 -9.57 -10.40 36.05
N MET A 781 -10.22 -11.48 36.50
CA MET A 781 -11.66 -11.51 36.76
C MET A 781 -12.04 -10.69 38.00
N ALA A 782 -13.14 -9.95 37.93
CA ALA A 782 -13.77 -9.27 39.07
C ALA A 782 -15.25 -9.67 39.17
N ILE A 783 -15.71 -9.98 40.39
CA ILE A 783 -17.10 -10.42 40.67
C ILE A 783 -17.71 -9.52 41.75
N ARG A 784 -19.00 -9.18 41.66
CA ARG A 784 -19.71 -8.49 42.74
C ARG A 784 -20.99 -9.22 43.09
N GLU A 785 -21.17 -9.54 44.36
CA GLU A 785 -22.39 -10.17 44.86
C GLU A 785 -23.57 -9.18 44.93
N ALA A 786 -24.79 -9.73 44.96
CA ALA A 786 -26.03 -9.01 45.16
C ALA A 786 -26.53 -9.15 46.61
N SER A 787 -27.48 -8.30 46.99
CA SER A 787 -28.20 -8.47 48.25
C SER A 787 -28.94 -9.82 48.27
N SER A 788 -28.65 -10.62 49.30
CA SER A 788 -29.16 -11.98 49.50
C SER A 788 -29.13 -12.34 51.00
N GLU A 789 -29.73 -13.47 51.35
CA GLU A 789 -29.62 -14.08 52.68
C GLU A 789 -28.15 -14.26 53.12
N TYR A 790 -27.26 -14.63 52.19
CA TYR A 790 -25.83 -14.83 52.44
C TYR A 790 -25.08 -13.54 52.79
N THR A 791 -25.53 -12.39 52.26
CA THR A 791 -24.97 -11.07 52.58
C THR A 791 -25.73 -10.34 53.70
N ASN A 792 -26.54 -11.05 54.50
CA ASN A 792 -27.44 -10.50 55.51
C ASN A 792 -28.39 -9.41 54.94
N ASN A 793 -28.84 -9.59 53.69
CA ASN A 793 -29.66 -8.66 52.89
C ASN A 793 -29.03 -7.27 52.68
N LYS A 794 -27.69 -7.19 52.66
CA LYS A 794 -26.93 -6.00 52.25
C LYS A 794 -26.32 -6.18 50.86
N ALA A 795 -26.24 -5.11 50.07
CA ALA A 795 -25.39 -5.12 48.89
C ALA A 795 -23.92 -4.90 49.33
N PRO A 796 -22.94 -5.67 48.80
CA PRO A 796 -21.53 -5.39 49.01
C PRO A 796 -21.15 -4.00 48.48
N GLY A 797 -20.22 -3.33 49.16
CA GLY A 797 -19.73 -2.01 48.74
C GLY A 797 -18.97 -2.05 47.42
N ASP A 798 -18.16 -3.11 47.22
CA ASP A 798 -17.23 -3.26 46.10
C ASP A 798 -17.35 -4.65 45.44
N PHE A 799 -16.49 -4.95 44.46
CA PHE A 799 -16.26 -6.29 43.91
C PHE A 799 -15.34 -7.11 44.84
N ILE A 800 -15.15 -8.40 44.52
CA ILE A 800 -14.23 -9.35 45.14
C ILE A 800 -13.27 -9.94 44.11
N GLY A 801 -12.09 -10.34 44.58
CA GLY A 801 -11.01 -10.85 43.74
C GLY A 801 -10.24 -9.75 43.01
N GLY A 802 -9.15 -10.14 42.34
CA GLY A 802 -8.46 -9.28 41.39
C GLY A 802 -7.98 -7.98 42.03
N PHE A 803 -8.29 -6.82 41.42
CA PHE A 803 -7.94 -5.50 41.94
C PHE A 803 -8.80 -5.05 43.11
N HIS A 804 -10.00 -5.60 43.31
CA HIS A 804 -10.97 -5.07 44.27
C HIS A 804 -10.83 -5.60 45.71
N GLY A 805 -10.14 -6.73 45.91
CA GLY A 805 -9.67 -7.17 47.23
C GLY A 805 -10.29 -8.47 47.74
N ASP A 806 -10.07 -8.75 49.03
CA ASP A 806 -10.49 -9.97 49.72
C ASP A 806 -9.96 -11.25 49.05
N GLU A 807 -8.74 -11.22 48.48
CA GLU A 807 -8.06 -12.37 47.86
C GLU A 807 -6.69 -12.62 48.53
N HIS A 808 -6.47 -13.84 49.05
CA HIS A 808 -5.25 -14.23 49.77
C HIS A 808 -4.50 -15.39 49.12
N LEU A 809 -3.19 -15.23 48.99
CA LEU A 809 -2.27 -16.17 48.38
C LEU A 809 -2.13 -17.45 49.19
N THR A 810 -2.35 -18.59 48.55
CA THR A 810 -2.05 -19.92 49.12
C THR A 810 -0.70 -20.42 48.62
N SER A 811 -0.41 -20.28 47.32
CA SER A 811 0.88 -20.64 46.74
C SER A 811 1.09 -20.00 45.36
N VAL A 812 2.36 -19.78 44.99
CA VAL A 812 2.77 -19.34 43.65
C VAL A 812 3.90 -20.19 43.10
N THR A 813 4.05 -20.25 41.78
CA THR A 813 5.19 -20.86 41.10
C THR A 813 5.50 -20.08 39.83
N LEU A 814 6.74 -19.61 39.70
CA LEU A 814 7.26 -19.00 38.47
C LEU A 814 8.19 -20.00 37.77
N LYS A 815 8.02 -20.20 36.46
CA LYS A 815 8.91 -20.98 35.62
C LYS A 815 9.30 -20.17 34.39
N ILE A 816 10.53 -20.38 33.91
CA ILE A 816 11.03 -19.87 32.63
C ILE A 816 11.55 -21.07 31.85
N ASP A 817 11.02 -21.28 30.64
CA ASP A 817 11.28 -22.46 29.80
C ASP A 817 11.15 -23.80 30.57
N GLY A 818 10.11 -23.89 31.41
CA GLY A 818 9.80 -25.04 32.28
C GLY A 818 10.67 -25.17 33.55
N LYS A 819 11.70 -24.35 33.71
CA LYS A 819 12.58 -24.34 34.90
C LYS A 819 12.05 -23.38 35.96
N GLU A 820 11.83 -23.89 37.18
CA GLU A 820 11.34 -23.09 38.32
C GLU A 820 12.32 -21.99 38.76
N ILE A 821 11.77 -20.82 39.08
CA ILE A 821 12.48 -19.59 39.44
C ILE A 821 12.06 -19.14 40.85
N PRO A 822 12.99 -18.97 41.79
CA PRO A 822 12.67 -18.63 43.18
C PRO A 822 12.28 -17.14 43.33
N LEU A 823 11.04 -16.89 43.77
CA LEU A 823 10.48 -15.55 44.04
C LEU A 823 10.87 -14.96 45.42
N ASN A 824 11.75 -15.61 46.18
CA ASN A 824 12.21 -15.18 47.50
C ASN A 824 13.58 -14.48 47.50
N LYS A 825 14.13 -14.16 46.32
CA LYS A 825 15.38 -13.42 46.14
C LYS A 825 15.38 -12.69 44.79
N ALA A 826 16.12 -11.60 44.69
CA ALA A 826 16.35 -10.94 43.41
C ALA A 826 17.09 -11.84 42.42
N GLY A 827 16.85 -11.62 41.12
CA GLY A 827 17.52 -12.32 40.03
C GLY A 827 17.04 -11.91 38.66
N ASN A 828 17.94 -11.93 37.68
CA ASN A 828 17.64 -11.67 36.28
C ASN A 828 17.73 -12.98 35.48
N TYR A 829 16.84 -13.15 34.50
CA TYR A 829 16.72 -14.35 33.69
C TYR A 829 16.29 -14.01 32.26
N VAL A 830 16.61 -14.90 31.30
CA VAL A 830 16.13 -14.84 29.91
C VAL A 830 15.58 -16.22 29.55
N GLY A 831 14.52 -16.26 28.74
CA GLY A 831 13.97 -17.47 28.14
C GLY A 831 13.05 -17.13 26.97
N LYS A 832 12.19 -18.07 26.55
CA LYS A 832 11.19 -17.88 25.47
C LYS A 832 9.74 -17.97 25.97
N LYS A 833 9.50 -18.72 27.05
CA LYS A 833 8.19 -18.88 27.69
C LYS A 833 8.31 -18.66 29.20
N ILE A 834 7.41 -17.86 29.75
CA ILE A 834 7.12 -17.81 31.19
C ILE A 834 5.86 -18.63 31.46
N GLU A 835 5.85 -19.33 32.59
CA GLU A 835 4.65 -19.91 33.19
C GLU A 835 4.59 -19.44 34.65
N PHE A 836 3.58 -18.65 35.00
CA PHE A 836 3.36 -18.16 36.36
C PHE A 836 2.01 -18.65 36.87
N ASP A 837 2.04 -19.63 37.79
CA ASP A 837 0.88 -20.20 38.44
C ASP A 837 0.64 -19.51 39.79
N GLN A 838 -0.56 -19.01 40.04
CA GLN A 838 -1.04 -18.50 41.32
C GLN A 838 -2.27 -19.29 41.78
N TYR A 839 -2.27 -19.66 43.07
CA TYR A 839 -3.42 -20.24 43.77
C TYR A 839 -3.74 -19.37 44.98
N SER A 840 -4.98 -18.90 45.07
CA SER A 840 -5.48 -17.99 46.10
C SER A 840 -6.89 -18.41 46.55
N VAL A 841 -7.33 -17.85 47.68
CA VAL A 841 -8.72 -17.94 48.14
C VAL A 841 -9.31 -16.54 48.12
N VAL A 842 -10.46 -16.39 47.46
CA VAL A 842 -11.28 -15.17 47.53
C VAL A 842 -12.32 -15.36 48.63
N ASN A 843 -12.40 -14.38 49.53
CA ASN A 843 -13.39 -14.28 50.59
C ASN A 843 -14.60 -13.45 50.12
N ARG A 844 -15.71 -13.57 50.84
CA ARG A 844 -16.85 -12.66 50.74
C ARG A 844 -16.41 -11.24 51.12
N CYS A 845 -16.96 -10.24 50.44
CA CYS A 845 -16.54 -8.84 50.50
C CYS A 845 -16.55 -8.27 51.94
N ASN A 846 -15.40 -7.77 52.41
CA ASN A 846 -15.14 -7.26 53.77
C ASN A 846 -15.29 -8.29 54.91
N THR A 847 -15.38 -9.59 54.61
CA THR A 847 -15.49 -10.68 55.60
C THR A 847 -14.35 -11.69 55.42
N PRO A 848 -13.12 -11.39 55.87
CA PRO A 848 -11.93 -12.19 55.57
C PRO A 848 -11.88 -13.59 56.19
N GLU A 849 -12.87 -13.97 57.01
CA GLU A 849 -13.05 -15.34 57.50
C GLU A 849 -14.01 -16.17 56.62
N GLU A 850 -14.87 -15.52 55.82
CA GLU A 850 -15.86 -16.16 54.96
C GLU A 850 -15.30 -16.47 53.56
N LYS A 851 -14.61 -17.62 53.45
CA LYS A 851 -14.07 -18.12 52.18
C LYS A 851 -15.17 -18.46 51.19
N LEU A 852 -15.04 -17.97 49.95
CA LEU A 852 -16.10 -18.07 48.93
C LEU A 852 -15.65 -18.79 47.65
N ILE A 853 -14.42 -18.56 47.18
CA ILE A 853 -13.89 -19.12 45.93
C ILE A 853 -12.44 -19.61 46.11
N ASN A 854 -12.10 -20.80 45.63
CA ASN A 854 -10.71 -21.15 45.31
C ASN A 854 -10.38 -20.60 43.92
N HIS A 855 -9.42 -19.68 43.82
CA HIS A 855 -9.07 -19.01 42.58
C HIS A 855 -7.68 -19.49 42.11
N THR A 856 -7.62 -20.03 40.89
CA THR A 856 -6.36 -20.33 40.20
C THR A 856 -6.19 -19.36 39.04
N LYS A 857 -5.02 -18.73 38.92
CA LYS A 857 -4.64 -17.88 37.78
C LYS A 857 -3.33 -18.44 37.19
N LYS A 858 -3.33 -18.83 35.92
CA LYS A 858 -2.14 -19.32 35.21
C LYS A 858 -1.82 -18.38 34.06
N TYR A 859 -0.72 -17.66 34.17
CA TYR A 859 -0.23 -16.74 33.16
C TYR A 859 0.84 -17.43 32.34
N VAL A 860 0.67 -17.50 31.02
CA VAL A 860 1.72 -17.87 30.07
C VAL A 860 2.14 -16.61 29.34
N VAL A 861 3.44 -16.29 29.32
CA VAL A 861 3.95 -15.10 28.62
C VAL A 861 4.98 -15.50 27.58
N THR A 862 4.82 -15.01 26.36
CA THR A 862 5.68 -15.26 25.20
C THR A 862 5.83 -13.97 24.37
N LYS A 863 6.53 -14.02 23.22
CA LYS A 863 6.53 -12.94 22.22
C LYS A 863 5.14 -12.49 21.74
N ASN A 864 4.11 -13.33 21.90
CA ASN A 864 2.73 -13.05 21.52
C ASN A 864 1.92 -12.40 22.67
N GLY A 865 2.58 -11.93 23.73
CA GLY A 865 1.92 -11.32 24.89
C GLY A 865 1.56 -12.33 25.99
N ILE A 866 0.44 -12.11 26.68
CA ILE A 866 -0.03 -12.89 27.84
C ILE A 866 -1.26 -13.72 27.48
N ASP A 867 -1.19 -15.04 27.71
CA ASP A 867 -2.37 -15.89 27.90
C ASP A 867 -2.63 -16.03 29.41
N LEU A 868 -3.89 -15.96 29.84
CA LEU A 868 -4.31 -16.00 31.24
C LEU A 868 -5.51 -16.94 31.42
N ASN A 869 -5.24 -18.16 31.86
CA ASN A 869 -6.26 -19.13 32.28
C ASN A 869 -6.67 -18.83 33.74
N GLN A 870 -7.94 -18.53 33.97
CA GLN A 870 -8.50 -18.30 35.31
C GLN A 870 -9.55 -19.36 35.62
N ILE A 871 -9.46 -19.99 36.79
CA ILE A 871 -10.41 -20.97 37.30
C ILE A 871 -10.92 -20.49 38.66
N ALA A 872 -12.23 -20.39 38.81
CA ALA A 872 -12.91 -20.04 40.05
C ALA A 872 -13.82 -21.20 40.47
N GLU A 873 -13.42 -21.92 41.52
CA GLU A 873 -14.20 -23.01 42.12
C GLU A 873 -14.97 -22.46 43.34
N TRP A 874 -16.30 -22.50 43.29
CA TRP A 874 -17.16 -21.95 44.33
C TRP A 874 -17.25 -22.90 45.54
N ILE A 875 -16.80 -22.43 46.70
CA ILE A 875 -16.77 -23.19 47.97
C ILE A 875 -17.81 -22.69 48.99
N GLY A 876 -18.44 -21.54 48.72
CA GLY A 876 -19.63 -21.06 49.40
C GLY A 876 -20.68 -20.57 48.37
N PRO A 877 -21.98 -20.61 48.69
CA PRO A 877 -23.01 -20.09 47.80
C PRO A 877 -23.01 -18.56 47.77
N ALA A 878 -23.38 -18.01 46.61
CA ALA A 878 -23.51 -16.58 46.41
C ALA A 878 -24.64 -16.25 45.43
N LYS A 879 -25.15 -15.02 45.55
CA LYS A 879 -25.96 -14.38 44.52
C LYS A 879 -25.10 -13.32 43.85
N ILE A 880 -24.95 -13.37 42.53
CA ILE A 880 -24.07 -12.49 41.78
C ILE A 880 -24.87 -11.32 41.22
N ASN A 881 -24.46 -10.09 41.53
CA ASN A 881 -25.02 -8.87 40.94
C ASN A 881 -24.48 -8.66 39.53
N VAL A 882 -23.16 -8.72 39.39
CA VAL A 882 -22.42 -8.62 38.12
C VAL A 882 -21.09 -9.35 38.23
N ALA A 883 -20.66 -10.03 37.19
CA ALA A 883 -19.30 -10.54 37.03
C ALA A 883 -18.69 -10.04 35.71
N TYR A 884 -17.37 -9.86 35.69
CA TYR A 884 -16.57 -9.51 34.52
C TYR A 884 -15.39 -10.48 34.42
N LEU A 885 -15.40 -11.34 33.40
CA LEU A 885 -14.42 -12.43 33.26
C LEU A 885 -13.13 -12.00 32.54
N THR A 886 -13.24 -11.01 31.65
CA THR A 886 -12.12 -10.39 30.93
C THR A 886 -12.26 -8.88 30.98
N MET A 887 -11.17 -8.17 31.27
CA MET A 887 -11.09 -6.72 31.19
C MET A 887 -9.86 -6.27 30.40
N PHE A 888 -9.96 -5.11 29.73
CA PHE A 888 -8.84 -4.43 29.07
C PHE A 888 -9.08 -2.92 28.98
N THR A 889 -8.05 -2.10 29.14
CA THR A 889 -8.20 -0.63 29.12
C THR A 889 -7.93 -0.06 27.72
N ILE A 890 -8.82 0.79 27.20
CA ILE A 890 -8.56 1.65 26.03
C ILE A 890 -7.41 2.60 26.42
N MET A 891 -6.38 2.68 25.59
CA MET A 891 -5.12 3.27 26.03
C MET A 891 -5.11 4.80 25.91
N ARG A 892 -4.89 5.47 27.05
CA ARG A 892 -4.66 6.92 27.15
C ARG A 892 -3.57 7.19 28.18
N GLN A 893 -2.73 8.19 27.98
CA GLN A 893 -1.70 8.57 28.96
C GLN A 893 -2.34 9.32 30.16
N PRO A 894 -1.95 9.04 31.42
CA PRO A 894 -2.52 9.77 32.57
C PRO A 894 -2.13 11.26 32.57
N GLY A 895 -3.14 12.15 32.60
CA GLY A 895 -2.92 13.61 32.74
C GLY A 895 -4.10 14.45 32.26
N ALA A 896 -4.07 15.76 32.53
CA ALA A 896 -5.09 16.71 32.05
C ALA A 896 -5.04 16.93 30.52
N ASN A 897 -3.88 16.65 29.91
CA ASN A 897 -3.68 16.56 28.47
C ASN A 897 -3.35 15.10 28.12
N ALA A 898 -4.32 14.20 28.31
CA ALA A 898 -4.13 12.77 28.15
C ALA A 898 -3.76 12.40 26.69
N ASP A 899 -2.45 12.21 26.43
CA ASP A 899 -1.96 11.80 25.12
C ASP A 899 -2.62 10.49 24.67
N ARG A 900 -2.95 10.43 23.37
CA ARG A 900 -3.68 9.32 22.74
C ARG A 900 -2.71 8.17 22.50
N VAL A 901 -3.08 6.97 22.94
CA VAL A 901 -2.23 5.77 22.86
C VAL A 901 -2.89 4.67 22.02
N THR A 902 -4.23 4.64 21.95
CA THR A 902 -5.00 3.95 20.90
C THR A 902 -5.98 4.92 20.25
N ASP A 903 -6.06 4.90 18.92
CA ASP A 903 -6.92 5.78 18.11
C ASP A 903 -8.09 5.03 17.48
N TYR A 904 -7.93 3.73 17.24
CA TYR A 904 -8.90 2.89 16.52
C TYR A 904 -9.16 1.58 17.24
N MET A 905 -10.39 1.07 17.11
CA MET A 905 -10.82 -0.21 17.65
C MET A 905 -11.70 -0.97 16.64
N LYS A 906 -11.51 -2.28 16.54
CA LYS A 906 -12.35 -3.19 15.74
C LYS A 906 -12.71 -4.44 16.54
N PHE A 907 -13.99 -4.74 16.62
CA PHE A 907 -14.54 -5.92 17.29
C PHE A 907 -14.82 -7.03 16.28
N TYR A 908 -14.67 -8.28 16.72
CA TYR A 908 -14.91 -9.47 15.90
C TYR A 908 -15.84 -10.44 16.64
N TRP A 909 -16.76 -11.01 15.87
CA TRP A 909 -17.57 -12.16 16.27
C TRP A 909 -16.70 -13.40 16.46
N SER A 910 -17.20 -14.37 17.22
CA SER A 910 -16.56 -15.67 17.47
C SER A 910 -16.43 -16.56 16.22
N ASP A 911 -17.17 -16.25 15.14
CA ASP A 911 -16.97 -16.82 13.80
C ASP A 911 -15.79 -16.17 13.02
N GLY A 912 -15.13 -15.17 13.60
CA GLY A 912 -14.05 -14.40 13.01
C GLY A 912 -14.48 -13.21 12.13
N THR A 913 -15.78 -13.01 11.89
CA THR A 913 -16.30 -11.89 11.09
C THR A 913 -16.27 -10.57 11.86
N GLU A 914 -16.18 -9.45 11.13
CA GLU A 914 -16.17 -8.11 11.74
C GLU A 914 -17.54 -7.77 12.34
N ALA A 915 -17.55 -7.39 13.62
CA ALA A 915 -18.75 -7.00 14.34
C ALA A 915 -18.98 -5.49 14.31
N ALA A 916 -17.95 -4.70 14.61
CA ALA A 916 -18.03 -3.25 14.62
C ALA A 916 -16.64 -2.59 14.55
N TYR A 917 -16.62 -1.31 14.14
CA TYR A 917 -15.41 -0.48 14.04
C TYR A 917 -15.66 0.90 14.65
N TYR A 918 -14.69 1.41 15.41
CA TYR A 918 -14.76 2.70 16.11
C TYR A 918 -13.46 3.49 15.96
N ASP A 919 -13.60 4.78 15.63
CA ASP A 919 -12.58 5.80 15.85
C ASP A 919 -12.75 6.32 17.28
N VAL A 920 -11.79 5.97 18.16
CA VAL A 920 -11.75 6.40 19.56
C VAL A 920 -10.79 7.57 19.79
N SER A 921 -10.06 7.99 18.76
CA SER A 921 -9.05 9.06 18.83
C SER A 921 -9.61 10.35 19.43
N ASN A 922 -10.82 10.75 18.98
CA ASN A 922 -11.45 12.01 19.37
C ASN A 922 -12.40 11.89 20.56
N TYR A 923 -12.54 10.72 21.19
CA TYR A 923 -13.38 10.58 22.37
C TYR A 923 -12.74 11.26 23.58
N GLY A 924 -13.46 12.23 24.15
CA GLY A 924 -12.92 13.19 25.11
C GLY A 924 -12.92 12.70 26.55
N TYR A 925 -11.72 12.53 27.10
CA TYR A 925 -11.49 12.39 28.54
C TYR A 925 -12.05 13.59 29.34
N ASN A 926 -11.96 14.80 28.77
CA ASN A 926 -12.24 16.05 29.47
C ASN A 926 -13.74 16.27 29.76
N THR A 927 -14.65 15.75 28.93
CA THR A 927 -16.11 15.93 29.10
C THR A 927 -16.67 15.20 30.33
N TYR A 928 -15.92 14.23 30.86
CA TYR A 928 -16.29 13.42 32.02
C TYR A 928 -15.97 14.09 33.36
N LEU A 929 -14.87 14.85 33.44
CA LEU A 929 -14.46 15.51 34.70
C LEU A 929 -15.44 16.63 35.09
N GLU A 930 -15.79 17.49 34.14
CA GLU A 930 -16.72 18.61 34.36
C GLU A 930 -18.12 18.16 34.81
N THR A 931 -18.55 16.94 34.45
CA THR A 931 -19.91 16.45 34.73
C THR A 931 -20.06 15.69 36.04
N ILE A 932 -18.97 15.26 36.69
CA ILE A 932 -19.02 14.57 38.01
C ILE A 932 -18.79 15.53 39.18
N GLU A 933 -17.85 16.47 39.09
CA GLU A 933 -17.55 17.39 40.19
C GLU A 933 -18.75 18.27 40.58
N GLU A 934 -19.62 18.61 39.62
CA GLU A 934 -20.84 19.39 39.88
C GLU A 934 -22.03 18.60 40.46
N LYS A 935 -22.02 17.24 40.42
CA LYS A 935 -23.26 16.44 40.59
C LYS A 935 -23.31 15.42 41.72
N GLY A 936 -22.20 15.17 42.43
CA GLY A 936 -22.22 14.50 43.75
C GLY A 936 -23.06 13.21 43.82
N GLN A 937 -22.68 12.18 43.05
CA GLN A 937 -23.46 10.94 42.92
C GLN A 937 -23.72 10.23 44.26
N VAL A 938 -24.92 9.68 44.40
CA VAL A 938 -25.35 8.85 45.54
C VAL A 938 -25.30 7.37 45.15
N ALA A 939 -24.72 6.52 46.00
CA ALA A 939 -24.64 5.09 45.76
C ALA A 939 -26.05 4.45 45.74
N GLY A 940 -26.43 3.89 44.59
CA GLY A 940 -27.69 3.17 44.40
C GLY A 940 -28.62 3.74 43.32
N GLU A 941 -28.40 4.97 42.87
CA GLU A 941 -29.07 5.47 41.66
C GLU A 941 -28.39 4.95 40.38
N LYS A 942 -29.15 4.84 39.29
CA LYS A 942 -28.59 4.50 37.97
C LYS A 942 -27.60 5.58 37.55
N PHE A 943 -26.40 5.18 37.12
CA PHE A 943 -25.53 6.07 36.35
C PHE A 943 -26.30 6.56 35.11
N ALA A 944 -26.18 7.84 34.77
CA ALA A 944 -26.82 8.37 33.57
C ALA A 944 -26.33 7.60 32.33
N ASP A 945 -27.25 7.31 31.40
CA ASP A 945 -27.01 6.42 30.25
C ASP A 945 -26.12 7.06 29.16
N TYR A 946 -24.89 7.45 29.54
CA TYR A 946 -23.75 7.75 28.65
C TYR A 946 -22.92 6.50 28.32
N SER A 947 -23.42 5.32 28.67
CA SER A 947 -22.93 4.06 28.13
C SER A 947 -23.04 4.09 26.62
N TYR A 948 -21.90 4.05 25.93
CA TYR A 948 -21.85 3.40 24.63
C TYR A 948 -22.11 1.90 24.85
N ALA A 949 -23.40 1.55 24.94
CA ALA A 949 -23.83 0.31 24.34
C ALA A 949 -23.65 0.52 22.83
N PRO A 950 -22.65 -0.11 22.18
CA PRO A 950 -22.64 -0.13 20.73
C PRO A 950 -23.92 -0.84 20.31
N GLY A 951 -24.87 -0.11 19.70
CA GLY A 951 -26.31 -0.39 19.70
C GLY A 951 -26.67 -1.88 19.76
N ASP A 952 -26.86 -2.35 20.99
CA ASP A 952 -26.88 -3.74 21.46
C ASP A 952 -26.24 -4.76 20.50
N ILE A 953 -24.89 -4.84 20.53
CA ILE A 953 -24.14 -6.01 20.03
C ILE A 953 -24.34 -7.19 21.00
N ASP A 954 -25.59 -7.63 21.11
CA ASP A 954 -25.98 -8.90 21.70
C ASP A 954 -25.43 -10.07 20.85
N ALA A 955 -25.45 -11.28 21.41
CA ALA A 955 -25.22 -12.47 20.59
C ALA A 955 -26.33 -12.64 19.54
N LYS A 956 -25.94 -13.09 18.34
CA LYS A 956 -26.87 -13.47 17.28
C LYS A 956 -27.72 -14.67 17.74
N ASP A 957 -28.94 -14.81 17.19
CA ASP A 957 -29.83 -15.97 17.43
C ASP A 957 -29.19 -17.34 17.09
N ASP A 958 -28.12 -17.34 16.28
CA ASP A 958 -27.33 -18.54 15.93
C ASP A 958 -26.31 -18.96 17.01
N GLY A 959 -26.14 -18.17 18.08
CA GLY A 959 -25.19 -18.40 19.17
C GLY A 959 -23.84 -17.70 19.00
N THR A 960 -23.62 -16.92 17.95
CA THR A 960 -22.37 -16.16 17.76
C THR A 960 -22.35 -14.90 18.64
N TYR A 961 -21.33 -14.77 19.47
CA TYR A 961 -21.07 -13.62 20.36
C TYR A 961 -19.74 -12.91 20.01
N VAL A 962 -19.56 -11.65 20.42
CA VAL A 962 -18.26 -10.96 20.28
C VAL A 962 -17.32 -11.39 21.41
N ASN A 963 -16.20 -11.99 21.03
CA ASN A 963 -15.17 -12.44 21.98
C ASN A 963 -13.80 -11.80 21.77
N LYS A 964 -13.63 -10.98 20.72
CA LYS A 964 -12.34 -10.43 20.30
C LYS A 964 -12.40 -8.96 19.91
N VAL A 965 -11.35 -8.22 20.26
CA VAL A 965 -11.09 -6.84 19.84
C VAL A 965 -9.65 -6.68 19.35
N HIS A 966 -9.47 -5.73 18.44
CA HIS A 966 -8.20 -5.22 17.94
C HIS A 966 -8.17 -3.71 18.21
N LEU A 967 -7.10 -3.20 18.81
CA LEU A 967 -6.87 -1.78 19.06
C LEU A 967 -5.51 -1.38 18.47
N TRP A 968 -5.42 -0.20 17.86
CA TRP A 968 -4.14 0.32 17.36
C TRP A 968 -4.05 1.85 17.42
N SER A 969 -2.82 2.37 17.42
CA SER A 969 -2.56 3.81 17.33
C SER A 969 -2.53 4.26 15.87
N LYS A 970 -2.90 5.53 15.61
CA LYS A 970 -2.77 6.15 14.28
C LYS A 970 -1.30 6.34 13.89
N ALA A 971 -0.40 6.43 14.87
CA ALA A 971 1.04 6.40 14.67
C ALA A 971 1.58 5.02 14.27
N GLY A 972 0.79 3.95 14.43
CA GLY A 972 1.17 2.56 14.17
C GLY A 972 2.16 1.97 15.18
N ASP A 973 2.50 2.73 16.23
CA ASP A 973 3.52 2.38 17.22
C ASP A 973 3.02 1.41 18.30
N ILE A 974 1.71 1.12 18.32
CA ILE A 974 1.04 0.11 19.14
C ILE A 974 -0.01 -0.62 18.30
N ASP A 975 0.00 -1.95 18.40
CA ASP A 975 -0.93 -2.89 17.77
C ASP A 975 -1.30 -3.96 18.81
N ALA A 976 -2.58 -4.07 19.19
CA ALA A 976 -3.02 -4.90 20.31
C ALA A 976 -4.25 -5.75 19.97
N TYR A 977 -4.16 -7.06 20.13
CA TYR A 977 -5.31 -7.97 20.03
C TYR A 977 -5.64 -8.54 21.41
N VAL A 978 -6.92 -8.48 21.77
CA VAL A 978 -7.42 -9.05 23.02
C VAL A 978 -8.64 -9.91 22.73
N TRP A 979 -8.67 -11.14 23.25
CA TRP A 979 -9.84 -12.02 23.14
C TRP A 979 -10.02 -12.93 24.35
N THR A 980 -11.19 -13.56 24.46
CA THR A 980 -11.47 -14.57 25.48
C THR A 980 -12.12 -15.80 24.89
N ASP A 981 -11.71 -16.96 25.39
CA ASP A 981 -12.34 -18.25 25.13
C ASP A 981 -12.92 -18.75 26.47
N THR A 982 -14.25 -18.76 26.59
CA THR A 982 -14.95 -19.27 27.77
C THR A 982 -14.95 -20.79 27.74
N VAL A 983 -14.31 -21.42 28.73
CA VAL A 983 -14.05 -22.87 28.75
C VAL A 983 -15.15 -23.61 29.52
N ARG A 984 -15.63 -23.04 30.62
CA ARG A 984 -16.60 -23.66 31.51
C ARG A 984 -17.36 -22.61 32.34
N GLY A 985 -18.66 -22.80 32.53
CA GLY A 985 -19.47 -21.94 33.38
C GLY A 985 -20.94 -22.34 33.40
N LEU A 986 -21.76 -21.51 34.04
CA LEU A 986 -23.21 -21.64 33.99
C LEU A 986 -23.69 -21.16 32.61
N ARG A 987 -23.96 -22.12 31.70
CA ARG A 987 -24.55 -21.93 30.36
C ARG A 987 -23.71 -21.09 29.37
N ASN A 988 -24.25 -20.92 28.16
CA ASN A 988 -23.65 -20.20 27.03
C ASN A 988 -24.11 -18.72 26.96
N ASP A 989 -24.77 -18.21 27.99
CA ASP A 989 -25.36 -16.87 28.07
C ASP A 989 -24.36 -15.79 28.57
N PHE A 990 -23.05 -16.05 28.46
CA PHE A 990 -21.96 -15.07 28.62
C PHE A 990 -21.83 -14.12 27.42
N THR A 991 -22.97 -13.64 26.90
CA THR A 991 -23.10 -13.01 25.58
C THR A 991 -22.85 -11.51 25.57
N ASN A 992 -22.93 -10.85 26.72
CA ASN A 992 -23.06 -9.40 26.76
C ASN A 992 -21.69 -8.71 26.81
N LEU A 993 -21.15 -8.40 25.63
CA LEU A 993 -20.08 -7.42 25.45
C LEU A 993 -20.59 -6.05 25.88
N THR A 994 -20.10 -5.51 27.00
CA THR A 994 -20.34 -4.10 27.32
C THR A 994 -19.04 -3.30 27.22
N ALA A 995 -18.91 -2.50 26.15
CA ALA A 995 -17.85 -1.50 26.03
C ALA A 995 -18.16 -0.29 26.95
N ARG A 996 -18.12 -0.50 28.28
CA ARG A 996 -18.41 0.52 29.30
C ARG A 996 -17.28 1.55 29.35
N ILE A 997 -17.29 2.49 28.41
CA ILE A 997 -16.48 3.73 28.45
C ILE A 997 -17.11 4.70 29.47
N TYR A 998 -17.10 4.30 30.75
CA TYR A 998 -17.16 5.24 31.86
C TYR A 998 -15.73 5.79 32.11
N GLY A 999 -15.51 6.50 33.23
CA GLY A 999 -14.21 7.14 33.51
C GLY A 999 -13.01 6.21 33.58
N ASP A 1000 -13.23 4.90 33.71
CA ASP A 1000 -12.24 3.82 33.73
C ASP A 1000 -11.79 3.37 32.33
N ASN A 1001 -12.47 3.76 31.25
CA ASN A 1001 -12.10 3.45 29.86
C ASN A 1001 -11.89 1.94 29.58
N LYS A 1002 -12.69 1.05 30.19
CA LYS A 1002 -12.52 -0.41 30.06
C LYS A 1002 -13.43 -1.05 28.99
N ILE A 1003 -12.90 -2.10 28.35
CA ILE A 1003 -13.60 -3.09 27.53
C ILE A 1003 -13.80 -4.33 28.41
N TYR A 1004 -14.99 -4.91 28.36
CA TYR A 1004 -15.38 -6.05 29.18
C TYR A 1004 -15.90 -7.19 28.27
N PHE A 1005 -15.33 -8.39 28.40
CA PHE A 1005 -15.88 -9.62 27.78
C PHE A 1005 -16.35 -10.58 28.88
N GLY A 1006 -17.40 -11.35 28.58
CA GLY A 1006 -18.06 -12.24 29.53
C GLY A 1006 -18.60 -11.46 30.72
N SER A 1007 -19.78 -10.83 30.54
CA SER A 1007 -20.53 -10.25 31.65
C SER A 1007 -21.81 -11.05 31.93
N HIS A 1008 -22.10 -11.27 33.21
CA HIS A 1008 -23.34 -11.90 33.67
C HIS A 1008 -23.88 -11.13 34.87
N GLU A 1009 -25.16 -10.71 34.81
CA GLU A 1009 -25.85 -10.05 35.92
C GLU A 1009 -26.91 -10.98 36.56
N SER A 1010 -27.20 -10.79 37.85
CA SER A 1010 -28.31 -11.42 38.60
C SER A 1010 -28.40 -12.96 38.69
N THR A 1011 -27.27 -13.69 38.69
CA THR A 1011 -27.26 -15.17 38.82
C THR A 1011 -27.11 -15.68 40.25
N TYR A 1012 -27.28 -16.98 40.45
CA TYR A 1012 -26.95 -17.70 41.69
C TYR A 1012 -25.89 -18.76 41.39
N VAL A 1013 -24.94 -18.93 42.30
CA VAL A 1013 -23.89 -19.96 42.23
C VAL A 1013 -23.92 -20.82 43.49
N GLU A 1014 -23.72 -22.11 43.30
CA GLU A 1014 -23.79 -23.14 44.34
C GLU A 1014 -22.41 -23.73 44.66
N VAL A 1015 -22.31 -24.39 45.82
CA VAL A 1015 -21.05 -25.04 46.24
C VAL A 1015 -20.70 -26.17 45.28
N GLY A 1016 -19.54 -26.05 44.63
CA GLY A 1016 -19.05 -26.98 43.60
C GLY A 1016 -19.20 -26.48 42.16
N ASP A 1017 -19.80 -25.31 41.92
CA ASP A 1017 -19.73 -24.66 40.61
C ASP A 1017 -18.28 -24.29 40.25
N VAL A 1018 -17.95 -24.36 38.96
CA VAL A 1018 -16.62 -24.01 38.44
C VAL A 1018 -16.77 -23.13 37.21
N TRP A 1019 -16.20 -21.93 37.27
CA TRP A 1019 -16.07 -21.02 36.13
C TRP A 1019 -14.61 -21.06 35.62
N GLU A 1020 -14.41 -21.18 34.32
CA GLU A 1020 -13.09 -21.21 33.68
C GLU A 1020 -13.07 -20.39 32.38
N VAL A 1021 -12.11 -19.48 32.26
CA VAL A 1021 -11.89 -18.64 31.08
C VAL A 1021 -10.41 -18.58 30.71
N ASN A 1022 -10.14 -18.49 29.40
CA ASN A 1022 -8.82 -18.17 28.86
C ASN A 1022 -8.88 -16.77 28.26
N ASN A 1023 -8.13 -15.83 28.83
CA ASN A 1023 -8.03 -14.46 28.33
C ASN A 1023 -6.68 -14.27 27.63
N HIS A 1024 -6.67 -13.63 26.47
CA HIS A 1024 -5.48 -13.47 25.62
C HIS A 1024 -5.20 -12.00 25.35
N TYR A 1025 -3.93 -11.58 25.51
CA TYR A 1025 -3.50 -10.18 25.49
C TYR A 1025 -2.20 -10.02 24.68
N ASP A 1026 -2.34 -9.95 23.36
CA ASP A 1026 -1.25 -9.78 22.40
C ASP A 1026 -0.99 -8.28 22.15
N ILE A 1027 -0.23 -7.64 23.04
CA ILE A 1027 0.11 -6.20 22.99
C ILE A 1027 1.51 -6.00 22.37
N LYS A 1028 1.54 -5.68 21.07
CA LYS A 1028 2.78 -5.36 20.35
C LYS A 1028 3.07 -3.87 20.39
N VAL A 1029 4.29 -3.54 20.82
CA VAL A 1029 4.87 -2.21 20.65
C VAL A 1029 5.74 -2.23 19.39
N ASN A 1030 5.39 -1.37 18.44
CA ASN A 1030 6.13 -1.13 17.21
C ASN A 1030 7.03 0.11 17.32
N ASN A 1031 7.94 0.24 16.35
CA ASN A 1031 8.95 1.29 16.21
C ASN A 1031 9.34 1.44 14.74
#